data_AF-A0AAU5M6A9-F1
#
_entry.id   AF-A0AAU5M6A9-F1
#
_cell.length_a   1.000
_cell.length_b   1.000
_cell.length_c   1.000
_cell.angle_alpha   90.00
_cell.angle_beta   90.00
_cell.angle_gamma   90.00
#
_symmetry.space_group_name_H-M   'P 1'
#
loop_
_entity.id
_entity.type
_entity.pdbx_description
1 polymer ?
#
loop_
_entity_poly.entity_id
_entity_poly.type
_entity_poly.pdbx_seq_one_letter_code
_entity_poly.pdbx_strand_id
1 'polypeptide(L)'
;MAGRAGASWTSRALRLRLSADLGRTTAAIVLVGAAYYLGARLGLSLSLVERNVTPLWPPSGIALAAFLIMGRSMWPGVALAALAVNLPISTGPAPALFTALGNTLAPLVAAIVLERIGFRRQLDRQRDALAIVFLGALASMTISATVGAITLIASKGTGELATTWAVWWTGDAMGVLAVAPFLLCIPLFWELEPWPVARWLEAAVILALTIVFVSWTTRTDLHLLFLVLPLLGWASWRLQLRGAAPAALTASLIATWSAAHELGPFAGKSLLEQMLTLQAFNATVALTSFFLAALVTERMQFARALMSAAADLEERVRTRTAQLSAANERLRREIHQRHETQQQLSLEEERTRREHQIAETLQRSLLPDRRPDIPGVAVAARYVPATADLHVGGDWYDVIQLRGGLIGLVIGDVAGHGLQAAAAMTQLRTAVRAYAVHDPSPEAVMNGLHVLVRELPMAEMVTLLYVLYDPDTGTARFANAGHPPALLIDNGDTRYLDGGLAPPLGVLAHRDHAEVTHQLRPGATLLLYTDGLVEKRTQSIQDGLDRLLAEASDLGGSDIDALCDHLLSTLTENGKVADDIALIALQPLVLAGRPLSLHVPADARMLFQVRHALRRWLRESGVNAQDTGEITIACGEACSNVVLHAYGASPGDLQVEARLVDGAVELTVRDHGQWRRPANRGGGLGMGLIRGLTDSVDVDSRPEGTTVFMRRTIAVEDEK
;
A
#
# COMPACT_ATOMS: atom_id res chain seq x y z
N MET A 1 -2.81 26.30 28.78
CA MET A 1 -3.33 26.85 30.05
C MET A 1 -3.26 25.78 31.11
N ALA A 2 -2.39 25.94 32.12
CA ALA A 2 -2.52 25.43 33.50
C ALA A 2 -1.17 25.59 34.20
N GLY A 3 -1.12 26.32 35.31
CA GLY A 3 0.05 26.34 36.20
C GLY A 3 0.34 27.65 36.91
N ARG A 4 -0.57 28.12 37.78
CA ARG A 4 -0.23 29.03 38.90
C ARG A 4 -1.15 28.79 40.11
N ALA A 5 -0.54 28.37 41.22
CA ALA A 5 -0.87 28.63 42.64
C ALA A 5 -0.01 27.65 43.49
N GLY A 6 0.65 27.97 44.60
CA GLY A 6 0.78 29.20 45.38
C GLY A 6 1.72 28.95 46.59
N ALA A 7 2.49 29.99 46.93
CA ALA A 7 2.92 30.50 48.23
C ALA A 7 3.51 29.64 49.39
N SER A 8 4.63 30.18 49.90
CA SER A 8 4.99 30.45 51.31
C SER A 8 5.48 29.33 52.24
N TRP A 9 6.81 29.22 52.40
CA TRP A 9 7.48 28.79 53.63
C TRP A 9 8.86 29.46 53.79
N THR A 10 8.88 30.67 54.36
CA THR A 10 10.09 31.29 54.94
C THR A 10 9.77 31.75 56.35
N SER A 11 10.43 31.21 57.38
CA SER A 11 10.87 31.97 58.57
C SER A 11 11.41 31.16 59.77
N ARG A 12 11.39 29.81 59.79
CA ARG A 12 11.94 29.04 60.94
C ARG A 12 13.20 28.18 60.69
N ALA A 13 13.56 27.90 59.43
CA ALA A 13 14.71 27.05 59.11
C ALA A 13 16.07 27.78 58.98
N LEU A 14 16.11 29.11 59.05
CA LEU A 14 17.34 29.87 58.78
C LEU A 14 18.31 29.96 59.98
N ARG A 15 17.83 29.90 61.24
CA ARG A 15 18.70 30.17 62.41
C ARG A 15 19.60 29.00 62.83
N LEU A 16 19.27 27.76 62.47
CA LEU A 16 20.06 26.57 62.85
C LEU A 16 21.07 26.12 61.77
N ARG A 17 20.91 26.54 60.51
CA ARG A 17 21.93 26.34 59.46
C ARG A 17 23.06 27.38 59.56
N LEU A 18 22.74 28.62 59.95
CA LEU A 18 23.72 29.70 60.12
C LEU A 18 24.77 29.41 61.21
N SER A 19 24.43 28.74 62.31
CA SER A 19 25.39 28.44 63.39
C SER A 19 26.34 27.28 63.08
N ALA A 20 25.85 26.27 62.35
CA ALA A 20 26.69 25.18 61.85
C ALA A 20 27.63 25.65 60.72
N ASP A 21 27.16 26.55 59.84
CA ASP A 21 27.99 27.19 58.82
C ASP A 21 28.98 28.18 59.44
N LEU A 22 28.59 29.00 60.43
CA LEU A 22 29.53 29.90 61.11
C LEU A 22 30.58 29.13 61.89
N GLY A 23 30.20 28.06 62.59
CA GLY A 23 31.14 27.23 63.36
C GLY A 23 32.16 26.55 62.44
N ARG A 24 31.69 25.98 61.32
CA ARG A 24 32.57 25.39 60.29
C ARG A 24 33.42 26.43 59.58
N THR A 25 32.86 27.59 59.24
CA THR A 25 33.59 28.70 58.60
C THR A 25 34.64 29.28 59.54
N THR A 26 34.31 29.46 60.82
CA THR A 26 35.28 29.91 61.84
C THR A 26 36.38 28.88 62.04
N ALA A 27 36.03 27.59 62.16
CA ALA A 27 37.03 26.52 62.26
C ALA A 27 37.93 26.43 61.02
N ALA A 28 37.35 26.62 59.82
CA ALA A 28 38.08 26.71 58.56
C ALA A 28 39.03 27.92 58.51
N ILE A 29 38.58 29.10 58.92
CA ILE A 29 39.39 30.31 59.02
C ILE A 29 40.57 30.09 59.98
N VAL A 30 40.32 29.49 61.14
CA VAL A 30 41.37 29.16 62.13
C VAL A 30 42.35 28.13 61.56
N LEU A 31 41.86 27.10 60.88
CA LEU A 31 42.70 26.07 60.25
C LEU A 31 43.61 26.67 59.15
N VAL A 32 43.04 27.52 58.29
CA VAL A 32 43.80 28.22 57.24
C VAL A 32 44.84 29.15 57.86
N GLY A 33 44.47 29.91 58.90
CA GLY A 33 45.40 30.76 59.64
C GLY A 33 46.53 29.97 60.30
N ALA A 34 46.22 28.83 60.93
CA ALA A 34 47.22 27.94 61.53
C ALA A 34 48.15 27.33 60.48
N ALA A 35 47.61 26.86 59.35
CA ALA A 35 48.40 26.35 58.23
C ALA A 35 49.32 27.43 57.64
N TYR A 36 48.81 28.64 57.44
CA TYR A 36 49.60 29.79 56.99
C TYR A 36 50.74 30.10 57.97
N TYR A 37 50.44 30.17 59.27
CA TYR A 37 51.43 30.45 60.32
C TYR A 37 52.53 29.36 60.38
N LEU A 38 52.14 28.08 60.34
CA LEU A 38 53.08 26.97 60.33
C LEU A 38 53.93 26.96 59.05
N GLY A 39 53.33 27.22 57.89
CA GLY A 39 54.04 27.38 56.63
C GLY A 39 55.06 28.52 56.67
N ALA A 40 54.73 29.62 57.35
CA ALA A 40 55.62 30.76 57.51
C ALA A 40 56.80 30.41 58.43
N ARG A 41 56.53 29.71 59.54
CA ARG A 41 57.59 29.20 60.43
C ARG A 41 58.55 28.26 59.69
N LEU A 42 58.01 27.37 58.86
CA LEU A 42 58.83 26.49 58.02
C LEU A 42 59.66 27.28 57.01
N GLY A 43 59.04 28.24 56.30
CA GLY A 43 59.75 29.12 55.35
C GLY A 43 60.90 29.89 56.01
N LEU A 44 60.70 30.41 57.22
CA LEU A 44 61.72 31.11 58.00
C LEU A 44 62.84 30.19 58.50
N SER A 45 62.54 28.92 58.83
CA SER A 45 63.56 27.93 59.18
C SER A 45 64.48 27.54 58.01
N LEU A 46 64.06 27.82 56.77
CA LEU A 46 64.82 27.61 55.54
C LEU A 46 65.46 28.91 55.01
N SER A 47 65.62 29.93 55.87
CA SER A 47 66.20 31.23 55.47
C SER A 47 67.71 31.14 55.23
N LEU A 48 68.18 31.82 54.18
CA LEU A 48 69.57 31.79 53.69
C LEU A 48 70.50 32.80 54.38
N VAL A 49 69.96 33.91 54.93
CA VAL A 49 70.74 34.98 55.60
C VAL A 49 69.93 35.57 56.76
N GLU A 50 70.61 35.94 57.86
CA GLU A 50 70.13 36.70 59.03
C GLU A 50 68.61 36.84 59.14
N ARG A 51 67.96 35.71 59.45
CA ARG A 51 66.58 35.53 59.96
C ARG A 51 65.39 36.00 59.11
N ASN A 52 65.55 36.71 57.98
CA ASN A 52 64.40 37.39 57.36
C ASN A 52 64.16 37.15 55.85
N VAL A 53 65.04 36.43 55.14
CA VAL A 53 64.89 36.20 53.69
C VAL A 53 64.82 34.70 53.37
N THR A 54 63.72 34.29 52.76
CA THR A 54 63.46 32.89 52.39
C THR A 54 63.22 32.75 50.89
N PRO A 55 63.91 31.80 50.22
CA PRO A 55 63.76 31.57 48.78
C PRO A 55 62.47 30.85 48.39
N LEU A 56 61.74 30.30 49.37
CA LEU A 56 60.45 29.65 49.19
C LEU A 56 59.53 30.10 50.33
N TRP A 57 58.42 30.77 50.00
CA TRP A 57 57.44 31.21 50.99
C TRP A 57 56.14 30.39 50.88
N PRO A 58 56.04 29.22 51.55
CA PRO A 58 54.82 28.40 51.55
C PRO A 58 53.51 29.15 51.82
N PRO A 59 53.47 30.18 52.71
CA PRO A 59 52.22 30.86 53.04
C PRO A 59 51.46 31.43 51.85
N SER A 60 52.15 31.96 50.84
CA SER A 60 51.51 32.52 49.64
C SER A 60 50.79 31.44 48.81
N GLY A 61 51.37 30.24 48.72
CA GLY A 61 50.71 29.09 48.10
C GLY A 61 49.56 28.51 48.94
N ILE A 62 49.72 28.45 50.26
CA ILE A 62 48.66 28.02 51.19
C ILE A 62 47.46 28.96 51.12
N ALA A 63 47.69 30.28 51.13
CA ALA A 63 46.64 31.28 51.03
C ALA A 63 45.90 31.19 49.70
N LEU A 64 46.61 31.08 48.58
CA LEU A 64 45.99 30.94 47.26
C LEU A 64 45.15 29.66 47.16
N ALA A 65 45.70 28.52 47.57
CA ALA A 65 44.98 27.25 47.55
C ALA A 65 43.74 27.29 48.47
N ALA A 66 43.86 27.88 49.66
CA ALA A 66 42.72 28.06 50.57
C ALA A 66 41.61 28.91 49.93
N PHE A 67 41.94 30.01 49.25
CA PHE A 67 40.94 30.83 48.57
C PHE A 67 40.27 30.10 47.41
N LEU A 68 41.01 29.29 46.65
CA LEU A 68 40.48 28.52 45.52
C LEU A 68 39.66 27.28 45.95
N ILE A 69 39.97 26.68 47.11
CA ILE A 69 39.29 25.46 47.60
C ILE A 69 38.13 25.82 48.54
N MET A 70 38.36 26.72 49.50
CA MET A 70 37.46 27.02 50.61
C MET A 70 36.76 28.38 50.45
N GLY A 71 37.13 29.15 49.44
CA GLY A 71 36.54 30.43 49.10
C GLY A 71 37.25 31.64 49.70
N ARG A 72 36.95 32.81 49.15
CA ARG A 72 37.55 34.11 49.50
C ARG A 72 37.23 34.57 50.93
N SER A 73 36.24 33.97 51.59
CA SER A 73 35.87 34.26 52.98
C SER A 73 36.96 33.88 54.00
N MET A 74 37.99 33.13 53.60
CA MET A 74 39.12 32.74 54.46
C MET A 74 40.14 33.86 54.69
N TRP A 75 40.01 35.00 54.01
CA TRP A 75 40.98 36.11 54.09
C TRP A 75 41.29 36.60 55.52
N PRO A 76 40.36 36.61 56.50
CA PRO A 76 40.67 37.07 57.85
C PRO A 76 41.70 36.16 58.55
N GLY A 77 41.65 34.85 58.30
CA GLY A 77 42.59 33.90 58.87
C GLY A 77 44.01 34.11 58.34
N VAL A 78 44.13 34.36 57.03
CA VAL A 78 45.39 34.72 56.37
C VAL A 78 45.92 36.06 56.91
N ALA A 79 45.07 37.09 57.01
CA ALA A 79 45.48 38.41 57.50
C ALA A 79 45.99 38.36 58.95
N LEU A 80 45.28 37.68 59.85
CA LEU A 80 45.67 37.53 61.25
C LEU A 80 46.97 36.73 61.39
N ALA A 81 47.10 35.63 60.65
CA ALA A 81 48.33 34.83 60.65
C ALA A 81 49.52 35.60 60.07
N ALA A 82 49.33 36.33 58.97
CA ALA A 82 50.36 37.17 58.36
C ALA A 82 50.81 38.29 59.32
N LEU A 83 49.88 38.91 60.05
CA LEU A 83 50.23 39.90 61.09
C LEU A 83 51.03 39.25 62.23
N ALA A 84 50.59 38.09 62.73
CA ALA A 84 51.27 37.37 63.80
C ALA A 84 52.70 36.92 63.43
N VAL A 85 52.95 36.61 62.15
CA VAL A 85 54.28 36.27 61.63
C VAL A 85 55.16 37.51 61.49
N ASN A 86 54.60 38.62 60.99
CA ASN A 86 55.40 39.83 60.69
C ASN A 86 55.68 40.68 61.93
N LEU A 87 54.84 40.63 62.96
CA LEU A 87 54.97 41.47 64.16
C LEU A 87 56.30 41.28 64.92
N PRO A 88 56.83 40.06 65.12
CA PRO A 88 58.13 39.86 65.79
C PRO A 88 59.35 40.19 64.92
N ILE A 89 59.16 40.33 63.60
CA ILE A 89 60.24 40.42 62.61
C ILE A 89 60.39 41.85 62.08
N SER A 90 59.33 42.64 62.14
CA SER A 90 59.27 44.03 61.69
C SER A 90 59.85 45.00 62.72
N THR A 91 60.26 46.19 62.28
CA THR A 91 60.77 47.27 63.14
C THR A 91 59.71 47.93 64.03
N GLY A 92 58.44 47.58 63.84
CA GLY A 92 57.31 48.06 64.64
C GLY A 92 55.96 47.53 64.14
N PRO A 93 54.85 47.86 64.84
CA PRO A 93 53.52 47.35 64.51
C PRO A 93 52.98 47.88 63.16
N ALA A 94 53.31 49.12 62.78
CA ALA A 94 52.84 49.68 61.51
C ALA A 94 53.47 48.99 60.27
N PRO A 95 54.81 48.82 60.18
CA PRO A 95 55.41 48.02 59.10
C PRO A 95 54.92 46.56 59.05
N ALA A 96 54.67 45.95 60.22
CA ALA A 96 54.11 44.59 60.28
C ALA A 96 52.70 44.51 59.68
N LEU A 97 51.85 45.51 59.95
CA LEU A 97 50.49 45.58 59.41
C LEU A 97 50.49 45.77 57.89
N PHE A 98 51.29 46.68 57.35
CA PHE A 98 51.36 46.89 55.90
C PHE A 98 51.88 45.66 55.16
N THR A 99 52.91 44.99 55.70
CA THR A 99 53.43 43.74 55.12
C THR A 99 52.39 42.62 55.17
N ALA A 100 51.65 42.49 56.27
CA ALA A 100 50.56 41.53 56.39
C ALA A 100 49.41 41.78 55.41
N LEU A 101 49.06 43.05 55.16
CA LEU A 101 48.09 43.44 54.15
C LEU A 101 48.54 43.05 52.74
N GLY A 102 49.80 43.32 52.39
CA GLY A 102 50.38 42.90 51.11
C GLY A 102 50.34 41.38 50.91
N ASN A 103 50.77 40.62 51.92
CA ASN A 103 50.78 39.16 51.92
C ASN A 103 49.38 38.53 51.89
N THR A 104 48.34 39.28 52.26
CA THR A 104 46.94 38.83 52.16
C THR A 104 46.32 39.22 50.83
N LEU A 105 46.59 40.44 50.36
CA LEU A 105 46.01 40.98 49.13
C LEU A 105 46.53 40.25 47.89
N ALA A 106 47.81 39.90 47.85
CA ALA A 106 48.41 39.24 46.67
C ALA A 106 47.74 37.89 46.34
N PRO A 107 47.59 36.93 47.28
CA PRO A 107 46.88 35.68 47.00
C PRO A 107 45.37 35.88 46.77
N LEU A 108 44.76 36.90 47.38
CA LEU A 108 43.33 37.20 47.19
C LEU A 108 43.05 37.72 45.77
N VAL A 109 43.90 38.62 45.26
CA VAL A 109 43.83 39.11 43.88
C VAL A 109 44.09 37.97 42.90
N ALA A 110 45.09 37.13 43.17
CA ALA A 110 45.35 35.92 42.38
C ALA A 110 44.10 35.04 42.26
N ALA A 111 43.43 34.74 43.39
CA ALA A 111 42.21 33.94 43.39
C ALA A 111 41.09 34.61 42.57
N ILE A 112 40.88 35.93 42.72
CA ILE A 112 39.87 36.67 41.96
C ILE A 112 40.13 36.62 40.46
N VAL A 113 41.38 36.81 40.03
CA VAL A 113 41.76 36.80 38.62
C VAL A 113 41.61 35.40 38.03
N LEU A 114 42.06 34.36 38.73
CA LEU A 114 41.93 32.97 38.30
C LEU A 114 40.45 32.55 38.19
N GLU A 115 39.61 32.90 39.16
CA GLU A 115 38.17 32.61 39.09
C GLU A 115 37.49 33.34 37.92
N ARG A 116 37.87 34.60 37.63
CA ARG A 116 37.29 35.37 36.51
C ARG A 116 37.56 34.75 35.14
N ILE A 117 38.69 34.08 34.96
CA ILE A 117 39.03 33.41 33.69
C ILE A 117 38.51 31.97 33.61
N GLY A 118 37.75 31.51 34.62
CA GLY A 118 37.18 30.17 34.66
C GLY A 118 38.18 29.07 35.02
N PHE A 119 39.16 29.38 35.88
CA PHE A 119 40.22 28.45 36.28
C PHE A 119 39.67 27.14 36.87
N ARG A 120 40.15 25.99 36.39
CA ARG A 120 39.83 24.68 36.96
C ARG A 120 40.93 24.18 37.89
N ARG A 121 40.53 23.84 39.12
CA ARG A 121 41.41 23.28 40.17
C ARG A 121 42.07 21.96 39.79
N GLN A 122 41.49 21.22 38.85
CA GLN A 122 42.00 19.92 38.39
C GLN A 122 43.29 20.06 37.56
N LEU A 123 43.63 21.28 37.10
CA LEU A 123 44.71 21.56 36.16
C LEU A 123 44.73 20.55 34.99
N ASP A 124 43.53 20.15 34.55
CA ASP A 124 43.29 19.20 33.47
C ASP A 124 43.39 19.88 32.10
N ARG A 125 43.65 21.19 32.07
CA ARG A 125 43.79 22.02 30.88
C ARG A 125 45.10 22.79 30.87
N GLN A 126 45.69 22.93 29.69
CA GLN A 126 46.94 23.69 29.52
C GLN A 126 46.76 25.16 29.95
N ARG A 127 45.59 25.74 29.65
CA ARG A 127 45.26 27.13 30.04
C ARG A 127 45.30 27.33 31.55
N ASP A 128 44.85 26.35 32.33
CA ASP A 128 44.79 26.47 33.79
C ASP A 128 46.19 26.34 34.40
N ALA A 129 47.02 25.42 33.88
CA ALA A 129 48.43 25.32 34.25
C ALA A 129 49.22 26.61 33.95
N LEU A 130 48.98 27.25 32.80
CA LEU A 130 49.60 28.55 32.48
C LEU A 130 49.03 29.67 33.34
N ALA A 131 47.74 29.66 33.63
CA ALA A 131 47.09 30.69 34.43
C ALA A 131 47.64 30.76 35.87
N ILE A 132 47.79 29.62 36.55
CA ILE A 132 48.34 29.60 37.92
C ILE A 132 49.80 30.08 37.94
N VAL A 133 50.57 29.81 36.88
CA VAL A 133 51.96 30.27 36.76
C VAL A 133 52.02 31.77 36.50
N PHE A 134 51.41 32.25 35.42
CA PHE A 134 51.57 33.64 35.00
C PHE A 134 50.70 34.61 35.78
N LEU A 135 49.43 34.28 36.04
CA LEU A 135 48.50 35.17 36.73
C LEU A 135 48.55 34.97 38.24
N GLY A 136 48.62 33.72 38.69
CA GLY A 136 48.68 33.37 40.12
C GLY A 136 50.03 33.74 40.75
N ALA A 137 51.12 33.15 40.27
CA ALA A 137 52.44 33.32 40.87
C ALA A 137 53.16 34.59 40.38
N LEU A 138 53.38 34.75 39.08
CA LEU A 138 54.27 35.80 38.57
C LEU A 138 53.65 37.20 38.67
N ALA A 139 52.40 37.37 38.23
CA ALA A 139 51.75 38.68 38.23
C ALA A 139 51.25 39.11 39.62
N SER A 140 50.46 38.27 40.30
CA SER A 140 49.79 38.70 41.53
C SER A 140 50.74 38.87 42.72
N MET A 141 51.82 38.09 42.80
CA MET A 141 52.81 38.21 43.89
C MET A 141 53.70 39.46 43.78
N THR A 142 53.61 40.20 42.67
CA THR A 142 54.22 41.56 42.60
C THR A 142 53.60 42.50 43.63
N ILE A 143 52.34 42.27 44.04
CA ILE A 143 51.63 43.09 45.03
C ILE A 143 52.31 42.97 46.40
N SER A 144 52.52 41.74 46.89
CA SER A 144 53.14 41.50 48.20
C SER A 144 54.59 41.96 48.23
N ALA A 145 55.35 41.68 47.18
CA ALA A 145 56.73 42.13 47.04
C ALA A 145 56.86 43.67 47.03
N THR A 146 55.96 44.36 46.32
CA THR A 146 55.98 45.83 46.23
C THR A 146 55.59 46.47 47.55
N VAL A 147 54.49 46.03 48.16
CA VAL A 147 54.05 46.54 49.48
C VAL A 147 55.13 46.30 50.51
N GLY A 148 55.72 45.11 50.49
CA GLY A 148 56.75 44.72 51.43
C GLY A 148 58.06 45.50 51.29
N ALA A 149 58.60 45.60 50.08
CA ALA A 149 59.86 46.31 49.83
C ALA A 149 59.74 47.81 50.15
N ILE A 150 58.63 48.45 49.78
CA ILE A 150 58.35 49.86 50.13
C ILE A 150 58.27 50.03 51.65
N THR A 151 57.58 49.13 52.35
CA THR A 151 57.44 49.16 53.80
C THR A 151 58.78 49.01 54.53
N LEU A 152 59.67 48.15 54.02
CA LEU A 152 61.00 47.97 54.58
C LEU A 152 61.86 49.23 54.43
N ILE A 153 61.91 49.82 53.24
CA ILE A 153 62.68 51.05 52.99
C ILE A 153 62.17 52.21 53.82
N ALA A 154 60.84 52.38 53.87
CA ALA A 154 60.20 53.44 54.66
C ALA A 154 60.52 53.33 56.16
N SER A 155 60.82 52.13 56.66
CA SER A 155 61.06 51.89 58.09
C SER A 155 62.53 51.78 58.50
N LYS A 156 63.43 51.32 57.62
CA LYS A 156 64.87 51.15 57.93
C LYS A 156 65.81 52.13 57.21
N GLY A 157 65.33 52.86 56.20
CA GLY A 157 66.08 53.93 55.50
C GLY A 157 67.36 53.49 54.76
N THR A 158 67.74 52.22 54.80
CA THR A 158 68.94 51.65 54.18
C THR A 158 68.58 50.32 53.51
N GLY A 159 68.59 50.30 52.17
CA GLY A 159 68.31 49.11 51.39
C GLY A 159 68.16 49.40 49.90
N GLU A 160 68.67 48.51 49.06
CA GLU A 160 68.42 48.52 47.61
C GLU A 160 67.00 47.98 47.33
N LEU A 161 66.12 48.84 46.81
CA LEU A 161 64.73 48.49 46.51
C LEU A 161 64.63 47.31 45.54
N ALA A 162 65.44 47.31 44.50
CA ALA A 162 65.38 46.31 43.44
C ALA A 162 65.75 44.89 43.94
N THR A 163 66.81 44.77 44.74
CA THR A 163 67.24 43.48 45.28
C THR A 163 66.26 42.96 46.33
N THR A 164 65.81 43.81 47.26
CA THR A 164 64.79 43.44 48.25
C THR A 164 63.49 42.97 47.59
N TRP A 165 63.02 43.72 46.58
CA TRP A 165 61.81 43.39 45.83
C TRP A 165 61.93 42.06 45.09
N ALA A 166 63.04 41.84 44.38
CA ALA A 166 63.25 40.61 43.60
C ALA A 166 63.27 39.36 44.49
N VAL A 167 63.89 39.48 45.66
CA VAL A 167 63.99 38.42 46.67
C VAL A 167 62.62 38.06 47.26
N TRP A 168 61.79 39.04 47.60
CA TRP A 168 60.47 38.79 48.19
C TRP A 168 59.47 38.27 47.15
N TRP A 169 59.46 38.88 45.96
CA TRP A 169 58.65 38.41 44.83
C TRP A 169 58.95 36.95 44.49
N THR A 170 60.23 36.59 44.49
CA THR A 170 60.68 35.22 44.29
C THR A 170 60.08 34.26 45.31
N GLY A 171 60.23 34.56 46.61
CA GLY A 171 59.76 33.67 47.66
C GLY A 171 58.26 33.41 47.56
N ASP A 172 57.49 34.48 47.32
CA ASP A 172 56.04 34.43 47.15
C ASP A 172 55.61 33.67 45.89
N ALA A 173 56.22 33.97 44.75
CA ALA A 173 55.92 33.30 43.48
C ALA A 173 56.24 31.80 43.57
N MET A 174 57.38 31.42 44.15
CA MET A 174 57.75 30.02 44.33
C MET A 174 56.84 29.31 45.34
N GLY A 175 56.40 30.01 46.38
CA GLY A 175 55.37 29.53 47.30
C GLY A 175 54.10 29.12 46.57
N VAL A 176 53.62 29.97 45.67
CA VAL A 176 52.48 29.65 44.81
C VAL A 176 52.77 28.50 43.87
N LEU A 177 53.91 28.50 43.16
CA LEU A 177 54.23 27.46 42.16
C LEU A 177 54.46 26.07 42.75
N ALA A 178 55.10 25.97 43.92
CA ALA A 178 55.44 24.69 44.53
C ALA A 178 54.29 24.16 45.42
N VAL A 179 53.69 25.02 46.23
CA VAL A 179 52.76 24.59 47.29
C VAL A 179 51.31 24.60 46.84
N ALA A 180 50.85 25.61 46.08
CA ALA A 180 49.44 25.70 45.72
C ALA A 180 48.96 24.53 44.85
N PRO A 181 49.66 24.08 43.78
CA PRO A 181 49.26 22.93 42.98
C PRO A 181 49.17 21.61 43.76
N PHE A 182 50.07 21.41 44.73
CA PHE A 182 50.01 20.25 45.61
C PHE A 182 48.75 20.29 46.50
N LEU A 183 48.44 21.43 47.09
CA LEU A 183 47.23 21.59 47.90
C LEU A 183 45.94 21.50 47.07
N LEU A 184 45.94 22.04 45.86
CA LEU A 184 44.83 21.90 44.90
C LEU A 184 44.60 20.44 44.48
N CYS A 185 45.66 19.63 44.49
CA CYS A 185 45.61 18.21 44.19
C CYS A 185 45.00 17.38 45.34
N ILE A 186 45.14 17.77 46.61
CA ILE A 186 44.69 16.98 47.76
C ILE A 186 43.19 16.60 47.66
N PRO A 187 42.26 17.54 47.41
CA PRO A 187 40.84 17.20 47.22
C PRO A 187 40.58 16.21 46.08
N LEU A 188 41.41 16.24 45.02
CA LEU A 188 41.24 15.40 43.84
C LEU A 188 41.42 13.91 44.11
N PHE A 189 42.07 13.53 45.22
CA PHE A 189 42.14 12.13 45.64
C PHE A 189 40.81 11.57 46.13
N TRP A 190 39.89 12.43 46.57
CA TRP A 190 38.55 12.04 47.02
C TRP A 190 37.45 12.40 45.99
N GLU A 191 37.64 13.46 45.20
CA GLU A 191 36.65 13.90 44.20
C GLU A 191 36.63 13.02 42.92
N LEU A 192 37.69 12.27 42.65
CA LEU A 192 37.84 11.45 41.44
C LEU A 192 37.99 9.97 41.80
N GLU A 193 37.89 9.08 40.80
CA GLU A 193 37.99 7.64 41.01
C GLU A 193 39.24 7.24 41.83
N PRO A 194 39.07 6.36 42.84
CA PRO A 194 40.16 5.92 43.69
C PRO A 194 41.17 5.12 42.88
N TRP A 195 42.45 5.32 43.18
CA TRP A 195 43.52 4.58 42.53
C TRP A 195 43.52 3.11 42.95
N PRO A 196 43.71 2.16 42.01
CA PRO A 196 44.04 0.78 42.38
C PRO A 196 45.38 0.75 43.12
N VAL A 197 45.59 -0.27 43.95
CA VAL A 197 46.80 -0.43 44.78
C VAL A 197 48.09 -0.33 43.95
N ALA A 198 48.10 -0.88 42.73
CA ALA A 198 49.24 -0.77 41.82
C ALA A 198 49.65 0.68 41.51
N ARG A 199 48.68 1.60 41.34
CA ARG A 199 48.99 3.01 41.10
C ARG A 199 49.53 3.73 42.33
N TRP A 200 49.08 3.35 43.52
CA TRP A 200 49.67 3.84 44.77
C TRP A 200 51.13 3.38 44.93
N LEU A 201 51.42 2.12 44.56
CA LEU A 201 52.80 1.61 44.54
C LEU A 201 53.66 2.36 43.51
N GLU A 202 53.17 2.57 42.28
CA GLU A 202 53.86 3.37 41.27
C GLU A 202 54.15 4.81 41.77
N ALA A 203 53.17 5.44 42.42
CA ALA A 203 53.34 6.77 43.02
C ALA A 203 54.38 6.80 44.14
N ALA A 204 54.36 5.80 45.03
CA ALA A 204 55.36 5.68 46.07
C ALA A 204 56.78 5.49 45.50
N VAL A 205 56.92 4.67 44.45
CA VAL A 205 58.21 4.45 43.76
C VAL A 205 58.70 5.72 43.09
N ILE A 206 57.85 6.42 42.34
CA ILE A 206 58.22 7.68 41.66
C ILE A 206 58.63 8.74 42.69
N LEU A 207 57.90 8.85 43.80
CA LEU A 207 58.22 9.79 44.87
C LEU A 207 59.55 9.43 45.55
N ALA A 208 59.77 8.15 45.89
CA ALA A 208 61.02 7.68 46.48
C ALA A 208 62.22 7.92 45.54
N LEU A 209 62.06 7.62 44.25
CA LEU A 209 63.07 7.93 43.24
C LEU A 209 63.32 9.43 43.14
N THR A 210 62.28 10.27 43.23
CA THR A 210 62.44 11.73 43.22
C THR A 210 63.25 12.21 44.42
N ILE A 211 62.95 11.70 45.61
CA ILE A 211 63.70 12.03 46.84
C ILE A 211 65.17 11.64 46.69
N VAL A 212 65.45 10.40 46.31
CA VAL A 212 66.82 9.88 46.18
C VAL A 212 67.59 10.63 45.10
N PHE A 213 66.96 10.83 43.94
CA PHE A 213 67.60 11.44 42.78
C PHE A 213 67.90 12.92 43.01
N VAL A 214 66.93 13.69 43.51
CA VAL A 214 67.15 15.12 43.81
C VAL A 214 68.21 15.27 44.89
N SER A 215 68.13 14.49 45.98
CA SER A 215 69.13 14.53 47.05
C SER A 215 70.55 14.18 46.58
N TRP A 216 70.66 13.30 45.58
CA TRP A 216 71.94 13.00 44.95
C TRP A 216 72.43 14.18 44.11
N THR A 217 71.60 14.72 43.21
CA THR A 217 71.98 15.86 42.35
C THR A 217 72.33 17.14 43.11
N THR A 218 71.77 17.35 44.31
CA THR A 218 72.06 18.53 45.13
C THR A 218 73.29 18.36 46.02
N ARG A 219 73.88 17.16 46.10
CA ARG A 219 75.11 16.88 46.87
C ARG A 219 76.35 16.75 46.00
N THR A 220 76.19 16.57 44.69
CA THR A 220 77.30 16.52 43.74
C THR A 220 77.80 17.92 43.38
N ASP A 221 79.11 18.08 43.19
CA ASP A 221 79.71 19.32 42.68
C ASP A 221 79.39 19.57 41.19
N LEU A 222 78.90 18.54 40.49
CA LEU A 222 78.39 18.64 39.13
C LEU A 222 77.05 19.40 39.13
N HIS A 223 76.90 20.39 38.25
CA HIS A 223 75.68 21.22 38.13
C HIS A 223 74.49 20.48 37.47
N LEU A 224 74.07 19.34 38.04
CA LEU A 224 73.10 18.40 37.46
C LEU A 224 71.66 18.59 37.97
N LEU A 225 71.36 19.71 38.61
CA LEU A 225 70.07 19.97 39.28
C LEU A 225 68.85 19.77 38.36
N PHE A 226 68.96 20.13 37.07
CA PHE A 226 67.88 20.01 36.09
C PHE A 226 67.64 18.59 35.55
N LEU A 227 68.48 17.61 35.92
CA LEU A 227 68.29 16.22 35.49
C LEU A 227 67.07 15.55 36.17
N VAL A 228 66.44 16.22 37.13
CA VAL A 228 65.15 15.77 37.71
C VAL A 228 63.99 15.90 36.72
N LEU A 229 64.11 16.74 35.68
CA LEU A 229 62.99 17.04 34.77
C LEU A 229 62.45 15.80 34.03
N PRO A 230 63.27 14.88 33.50
CA PRO A 230 62.76 13.61 32.95
C PRO A 230 61.97 12.77 33.96
N LEU A 231 62.39 12.75 35.23
CA LEU A 231 61.70 12.00 36.29
C LEU A 231 60.34 12.62 36.63
N LEU A 232 60.28 13.95 36.71
CA LEU A 232 59.03 14.69 36.85
C LEU A 232 58.13 14.53 35.62
N GLY A 233 58.73 14.50 34.43
CA GLY A 233 58.02 14.23 33.18
C GLY A 233 57.37 12.85 33.19
N TRP A 234 58.07 11.84 33.72
CA TRP A 234 57.52 10.51 33.94
C TRP A 234 56.39 10.51 34.97
N ALA A 235 56.53 11.25 36.08
CA ALA A 235 55.46 11.43 37.07
C ALA A 235 54.20 12.07 36.44
N SER A 236 54.37 13.12 35.63
CA SER A 236 53.28 13.79 34.91
C SER A 236 52.61 12.90 33.86
N TRP A 237 53.38 12.10 33.12
CA TRP A 237 52.81 11.13 32.16
C TRP A 237 51.99 10.08 32.89
N ARG A 238 52.57 9.43 33.90
CA ARG A 238 51.99 8.22 34.49
C ARG A 238 50.89 8.51 35.50
N LEU A 239 51.05 9.55 36.30
CA LEU A 239 50.21 9.85 37.47
C LEU A 239 49.52 11.21 37.38
N GLN A 240 49.71 11.95 36.27
CA GLN A 240 49.10 13.26 36.02
C GLN A 240 49.42 14.23 37.17
N LEU A 241 48.52 15.17 37.47
CA LEU A 241 48.73 16.15 38.55
C LEU A 241 48.92 15.47 39.92
N ARG A 242 48.24 14.35 40.17
CA ARG A 242 48.24 13.63 41.46
C ARG A 242 49.59 13.01 41.82
N GLY A 243 50.46 12.72 40.85
CA GLY A 243 51.85 12.34 41.12
C GLY A 243 52.86 13.45 40.83
N ALA A 244 52.60 14.30 39.83
CA ALA A 244 53.50 15.38 39.45
C ALA A 244 53.63 16.46 40.53
N ALA A 245 52.52 16.87 41.16
CA ALA A 245 52.54 17.94 42.16
C ALA A 245 53.30 17.55 43.45
N PRO A 246 53.10 16.35 44.04
CA PRO A 246 53.93 15.89 45.16
C PRO A 246 55.42 15.75 44.79
N ALA A 247 55.74 15.24 43.60
CA ALA A 247 57.12 15.08 43.17
C ALA A 247 57.81 16.44 42.94
N ALA A 248 57.12 17.39 42.31
CA ALA A 248 57.60 18.76 42.11
C ALA A 248 57.82 19.49 43.44
N LEU A 249 56.87 19.42 44.36
CA LEU A 249 57.01 20.01 45.70
C LEU A 249 58.22 19.40 46.45
N THR A 250 58.38 18.08 46.38
CA THR A 250 59.49 17.37 47.02
C THR A 250 60.84 17.81 46.44
N ALA A 251 60.95 17.88 45.11
CA ALA A 251 62.14 18.37 44.43
C ALA A 251 62.49 19.82 44.85
N SER A 252 61.49 20.70 44.87
CA SER A 252 61.64 22.09 45.29
C SER A 252 62.06 22.22 46.77
N LEU A 253 61.49 21.41 47.67
CA LEU A 253 61.86 21.42 49.09
C LEU A 253 63.30 20.94 49.32
N ILE A 254 63.74 19.85 48.66
CA ILE A 254 65.10 19.33 48.79
C ILE A 254 66.12 20.32 48.20
N ALA A 255 65.83 20.92 47.05
CA ALA A 255 66.70 21.95 46.46
C ALA A 255 66.80 23.19 47.36
N THR A 256 65.67 23.62 47.94
CA THR A 256 65.64 24.75 48.88
C THR A 256 66.44 24.47 50.14
N TRP A 257 66.28 23.27 50.72
CA TRP A 257 67.05 22.84 51.88
C TRP A 257 68.55 22.74 51.58
N SER A 258 68.92 22.25 50.39
CA SER A 258 70.32 22.14 49.97
C SER A 258 70.97 23.52 49.75
N ALA A 259 70.23 24.47 49.18
CA ALA A 259 70.68 25.85 49.08
C ALA A 259 70.91 26.48 50.46
N ALA A 260 69.99 26.27 51.42
CA ALA A 260 70.09 26.79 52.78
C ALA A 260 71.32 26.29 53.56
N HIS A 261 71.86 25.12 53.19
CA HIS A 261 73.06 24.53 53.80
C HIS A 261 74.30 24.64 52.90
N GLU A 262 74.25 25.45 51.83
CA GLU A 262 75.34 25.67 50.87
C GLU A 262 75.92 24.38 50.27
N LEU A 263 75.06 23.40 49.97
CA LEU A 263 75.47 22.09 49.44
C LEU A 263 75.53 22.07 47.90
N GLY A 264 76.48 21.29 47.36
CA GLY A 264 76.60 20.95 45.93
C GLY A 264 76.55 22.18 45.00
N PRO A 265 75.55 22.29 44.09
CA PRO A 265 75.47 23.38 43.11
C PRO A 265 75.25 24.77 43.72
N PHE A 266 75.08 24.88 45.03
CA PHE A 266 74.90 26.14 45.76
C PHE A 266 76.13 26.54 46.59
N ALA A 267 77.13 25.66 46.73
CA ALA A 267 78.34 25.92 47.49
C ALA A 267 79.17 27.07 46.88
N GLY A 268 79.66 27.99 47.72
CA GLY A 268 80.55 29.08 47.30
C GLY A 268 79.93 30.16 46.41
N LYS A 269 78.60 30.17 46.23
CA LYS A 269 77.86 31.16 45.43
C LYS A 269 77.40 32.33 46.28
N SER A 270 77.23 33.49 45.65
CA SER A 270 76.56 34.64 46.28
C SER A 270 75.07 34.33 46.54
N LEU A 271 74.46 35.05 47.49
CA LEU A 271 73.03 34.94 47.78
C LEU A 271 72.18 35.14 46.52
N LEU A 272 72.53 36.13 45.68
CA LEU A 272 71.82 36.40 44.44
C LEU A 272 71.89 35.22 43.47
N GLU A 273 73.07 34.61 43.30
CA GLU A 273 73.26 33.44 42.43
C GLU A 273 72.52 32.20 42.94
N GLN A 274 72.53 31.96 44.26
CA GLN A 274 71.77 30.87 44.87
C GLN A 274 70.27 31.06 44.64
N MET A 275 69.76 32.27 44.85
CA MET A 275 68.35 32.59 44.64
C MET A 275 67.95 32.48 43.17
N LEU A 276 68.75 33.02 42.24
CA LEU A 276 68.49 32.89 40.79
C LEU A 276 68.52 31.43 40.34
N THR A 277 69.47 30.63 40.83
CA THR A 277 69.56 29.19 40.49
C THR A 277 68.33 28.44 41.01
N LEU A 278 67.93 28.68 42.25
CA LEU A 278 66.78 28.02 42.88
C LEU A 278 65.45 28.46 42.25
N GLN A 279 65.33 29.73 41.85
CA GLN A 279 64.21 30.26 41.08
C GLN A 279 64.07 29.57 39.73
N ALA A 280 65.16 29.56 38.94
CA ALA A 280 65.17 28.94 37.63
C ALA A 280 64.80 27.46 37.72
N PHE A 281 65.33 26.76 38.74
CA PHE A 281 64.99 25.37 39.01
C PHE A 281 63.50 25.19 39.36
N ASN A 282 63.00 25.87 40.39
CA ASN A 282 61.62 25.72 40.86
C ASN A 282 60.60 26.12 39.80
N ALA A 283 60.85 27.21 39.05
CA ALA A 283 59.99 27.62 37.95
C ALA A 283 59.96 26.57 36.83
N THR A 284 61.12 26.02 36.45
CA THR A 284 61.20 24.98 35.41
C THR A 284 60.53 23.68 35.84
N VAL A 285 60.74 23.26 37.09
CA VAL A 285 60.09 22.09 37.71
C VAL A 285 58.58 22.25 37.73
N ALA A 286 58.08 23.39 38.19
CA ALA A 286 56.64 23.69 38.24
C ALA A 286 56.03 23.73 36.82
N LEU A 287 56.61 24.53 35.91
CA LEU A 287 56.11 24.69 34.56
C LEU A 287 56.06 23.34 33.82
N THR A 288 57.17 22.57 33.85
CA THR A 288 57.28 21.28 33.16
C THR A 288 56.29 20.27 33.74
N SER A 289 56.19 20.19 35.07
CA SER A 289 55.34 19.21 35.74
C SER A 289 53.86 19.45 35.46
N PHE A 290 53.39 20.69 35.61
CA PHE A 290 51.96 21.01 35.44
C PHE A 290 51.54 21.09 33.99
N PHE A 291 52.37 21.67 33.12
CA PHE A 291 52.06 21.73 31.69
C PHE A 291 52.01 20.33 31.07
N LEU A 292 52.98 19.47 31.38
CA LEU A 292 52.97 18.10 30.85
C LEU A 292 51.83 17.27 31.44
N ALA A 293 51.52 17.43 32.72
CA ALA A 293 50.38 16.76 33.34
C ALA A 293 49.05 17.17 32.69
N ALA A 294 48.86 18.45 32.40
CA ALA A 294 47.69 18.97 31.70
C ALA A 294 47.61 18.43 30.26
N LEU A 295 48.71 18.50 29.49
CA LEU A 295 48.78 18.01 28.11
C LEU A 295 48.47 16.51 28.02
N VAL A 296 49.04 15.70 28.91
CA VAL A 296 48.79 14.26 28.97
C VAL A 296 47.33 13.97 29.31
N THR A 297 46.76 14.74 30.24
CA THR A 297 45.36 14.60 30.65
C THR A 297 44.41 14.92 29.50
N GLU A 298 44.59 16.05 28.80
CA GLU A 298 43.80 16.41 27.61
C GLU A 298 43.90 15.33 26.54
N ARG A 299 45.12 14.88 26.20
CA ARG A 299 45.33 13.86 25.17
C ARG A 299 44.63 12.55 25.51
N MET A 300 44.69 12.12 26.78
CA MET A 300 44.00 10.90 27.23
C MET A 300 42.47 11.03 27.19
N GLN A 301 41.93 12.20 27.54
CA GLN A 301 40.49 12.45 27.45
C GLN A 301 40.01 12.41 25.99
N PHE A 302 40.73 13.06 25.07
CA PHE A 302 40.41 13.02 23.64
C PHE A 302 40.47 11.61 23.06
N ALA A 303 41.52 10.85 23.39
CA ALA A 303 41.66 9.48 22.91
C ALA A 303 40.49 8.59 23.37
N ARG A 304 40.07 8.69 24.63
CA ARG A 304 38.92 7.94 25.14
C ARG A 304 37.61 8.33 24.45
N ALA A 305 37.39 9.63 24.26
CA ALA A 305 36.19 10.13 23.59
C ALA A 305 36.09 9.63 22.15
N LEU A 306 37.22 9.59 21.42
CA LEU A 306 37.27 9.07 20.06
C LEU A 306 36.98 7.57 20.02
N MET A 307 37.56 6.78 20.94
CA MET A 307 37.30 5.35 21.03
C MET A 307 35.83 5.06 21.36
N SER A 308 35.22 5.79 22.30
CA SER A 308 33.80 5.61 22.61
C SER A 308 32.89 5.98 21.44
N ALA A 309 33.21 7.06 20.71
CA ALA A 309 32.44 7.48 19.54
C ALA A 309 32.55 6.46 18.38
N ALA A 310 33.74 5.89 18.17
CA ALA A 310 33.95 4.85 17.17
C ALA A 310 33.15 3.58 17.50
N ALA A 311 33.18 3.12 18.75
CA ALA A 311 32.40 1.96 19.20
C ALA A 311 30.88 2.18 19.05
N ASP A 312 30.39 3.35 19.47
CA ASP A 312 28.97 3.73 19.36
C ASP A 312 28.53 3.86 17.89
N LEU A 313 29.41 4.33 16.99
CA LEU A 313 29.13 4.33 15.55
C LEU A 313 29.07 2.92 14.97
N GLU A 314 30.01 2.04 15.34
CA GLU A 314 30.03 0.65 14.88
C GLU A 314 28.76 -0.10 15.32
N GLU A 315 28.32 0.10 16.57
CA GLU A 315 27.08 -0.49 17.08
C GLU A 315 25.84 0.04 16.37
N ARG A 316 25.78 1.35 16.08
CA ARG A 316 24.70 1.93 15.28
C ARG A 316 24.65 1.36 13.86
N VAL A 317 25.81 1.23 13.21
CA VAL A 317 25.89 0.63 11.85
C VAL A 317 25.40 -0.81 11.90
N ARG A 318 25.91 -1.62 12.84
CA ARG A 318 25.50 -3.03 12.98
C ARG A 318 24.00 -3.17 13.22
N THR A 319 23.44 -2.34 14.11
CA THR A 319 22.00 -2.33 14.42
C THR A 319 21.17 -1.93 13.21
N ARG A 320 21.56 -0.88 12.48
CA ARG A 320 20.87 -0.42 11.27
C ARG A 320 20.94 -1.47 10.16
N THR A 321 22.09 -2.09 9.93
CA THR A 321 22.25 -3.14 8.93
C THR A 321 21.36 -4.35 9.24
N ALA A 322 21.28 -4.77 10.52
CA ALA A 322 20.38 -5.85 10.93
C ALA A 322 18.89 -5.49 10.72
N GLN A 323 18.48 -4.26 11.07
CA GLN A 323 17.11 -3.78 10.83
C GLN A 323 16.75 -3.74 9.34
N LEU A 324 17.65 -3.23 8.49
CA LEU A 324 17.49 -3.19 7.04
C LEU A 324 17.38 -4.60 6.44
N SER A 325 18.22 -5.53 6.90
CA SER A 325 18.15 -6.94 6.46
C SER A 325 16.80 -7.57 6.82
N ALA A 326 16.35 -7.39 8.06
CA ALA A 326 15.05 -7.91 8.51
C ALA A 326 13.87 -7.27 7.76
N ALA A 327 13.94 -5.97 7.44
CA ALA A 327 12.94 -5.28 6.64
C ALA A 327 12.90 -5.79 5.20
N ASN A 328 14.06 -6.00 4.57
CA ASN A 328 14.16 -6.58 3.23
C ASN A 328 13.59 -8.00 3.16
N GLU A 329 13.87 -8.84 4.16
CA GLU A 329 13.30 -10.19 4.24
C GLU A 329 11.78 -10.18 4.42
N ARG A 330 11.23 -9.22 5.17
CA ARG A 330 9.77 -9.04 5.28
C ARG A 330 9.16 -8.63 3.95
N LEU A 331 9.76 -7.63 3.28
CA LEU A 331 9.27 -7.15 1.99
C LEU A 331 9.30 -8.24 0.92
N ARG A 332 10.38 -9.05 0.89
CA ARG A 332 10.46 -10.21 -0.02
C ARG A 332 9.34 -11.22 0.22
N ARG A 333 9.00 -11.49 1.48
CA ARG A 333 7.88 -12.39 1.83
C ARG A 333 6.53 -11.81 1.41
N GLU A 334 6.29 -10.52 1.66
CA GLU A 334 5.04 -9.86 1.22
C GLU A 334 4.88 -9.86 -0.31
N ILE A 335 5.96 -9.60 -1.05
CA ILE A 335 5.91 -9.66 -2.53
C ILE A 335 5.57 -11.08 -3.00
N HIS A 336 6.20 -12.09 -2.42
CA HIS A 336 5.93 -13.48 -2.78
C HIS A 336 4.47 -13.85 -2.52
N GLN A 337 3.96 -13.52 -1.34
CA GLN A 337 2.57 -13.78 -0.97
C GLN A 337 1.58 -13.06 -1.89
N ARG A 338 1.85 -11.80 -2.26
CA ARG A 338 1.01 -11.05 -3.22
C ARG A 338 0.99 -11.72 -4.60
N HIS A 339 2.14 -12.20 -5.07
CA HIS A 339 2.22 -12.90 -6.36
C HIS A 339 1.41 -14.20 -6.34
N GLU A 340 1.48 -14.99 -5.25
CA GLU A 340 0.67 -16.21 -5.10
C GLU A 340 -0.84 -15.91 -5.11
N THR A 341 -1.27 -14.89 -4.35
CA THR A 341 -2.68 -14.48 -4.33
C THR A 341 -3.15 -13.98 -5.69
N GLN A 342 -2.34 -13.19 -6.40
CA GLN A 342 -2.68 -12.72 -7.75
C GLN A 342 -2.79 -13.88 -8.75
N GLN A 343 -1.93 -14.88 -8.66
CA GLN A 343 -2.03 -16.07 -9.50
C GLN A 343 -3.33 -16.84 -9.24
N GLN A 344 -3.70 -17.03 -7.96
CA GLN A 344 -4.97 -17.68 -7.61
C GLN A 344 -6.18 -16.94 -8.18
N LEU A 345 -6.21 -15.61 -8.02
CA LEU A 345 -7.28 -14.78 -8.58
C LEU A 345 -7.37 -14.89 -10.11
N SER A 346 -6.23 -14.86 -10.81
CA SER A 346 -6.22 -14.98 -12.27
C SER A 346 -6.76 -16.32 -12.78
N LEU A 347 -6.45 -17.42 -12.07
CA LEU A 347 -6.97 -18.75 -12.43
C LEU A 347 -8.48 -18.85 -12.18
N GLU A 348 -8.97 -18.21 -11.11
CA GLU A 348 -10.39 -18.16 -10.79
C GLU A 348 -11.17 -17.30 -11.78
N GLU A 349 -10.61 -16.15 -12.20
CA GLU A 349 -11.16 -15.31 -13.27
C GLU A 349 -11.22 -16.04 -14.61
N GLU A 350 -10.13 -16.73 -15.01
CA GLU A 350 -10.11 -17.52 -16.24
C GLU A 350 -11.13 -18.65 -16.22
N ARG A 351 -11.27 -19.34 -15.07
CA ARG A 351 -12.28 -20.38 -14.89
C ARG A 351 -13.70 -19.82 -15.05
N THR A 352 -14.00 -18.72 -14.37
CA THR A 352 -15.31 -18.08 -14.40
C THR A 352 -15.65 -17.59 -15.82
N ARG A 353 -14.68 -16.97 -16.50
CA ARG A 353 -14.84 -16.53 -17.90
C ARG A 353 -15.10 -17.71 -18.84
N ARG A 354 -14.43 -18.85 -18.62
CA ARG A 354 -14.62 -20.06 -19.41
C ARG A 354 -16.01 -20.67 -19.17
N GLU A 355 -16.45 -20.75 -17.93
CA GLU A 355 -17.81 -21.19 -17.57
C GLU A 355 -18.86 -20.29 -18.24
N HIS A 356 -18.65 -18.97 -18.25
CA HIS A 356 -19.54 -18.02 -18.94
C HIS A 356 -19.60 -18.23 -20.45
N GLN A 357 -18.44 -18.38 -21.12
CA GLN A 357 -18.39 -18.65 -22.55
C GLN A 357 -19.09 -19.96 -22.93
N ILE A 358 -18.98 -20.99 -22.08
CA ILE A 358 -19.65 -22.28 -22.29
C ILE A 358 -21.18 -22.11 -22.20
N ALA A 359 -21.69 -21.42 -21.18
CA ALA A 359 -23.13 -21.19 -21.01
C ALA A 359 -23.74 -20.40 -22.17
N GLU A 360 -23.10 -19.29 -22.59
CA GLU A 360 -23.56 -18.46 -23.71
C GLU A 360 -23.58 -19.24 -25.04
N THR A 361 -22.54 -20.05 -25.29
CA THR A 361 -22.45 -20.87 -26.51
C THR A 361 -23.53 -21.94 -26.54
N LEU A 362 -23.80 -22.60 -25.40
CA LEU A 362 -24.85 -23.60 -25.28
C LEU A 362 -26.22 -22.98 -25.55
N GLN A 363 -26.58 -21.88 -24.89
CA GLN A 363 -27.90 -21.26 -25.04
C GLN A 363 -28.21 -20.86 -26.48
N ARG A 364 -27.25 -20.25 -27.20
CA ARG A 364 -27.42 -19.90 -28.62
C ARG A 364 -27.68 -21.12 -29.51
N SER A 365 -27.05 -22.26 -29.22
CA SER A 365 -27.20 -23.48 -30.03
C SER A 365 -28.54 -24.20 -29.83
N LEU A 366 -29.29 -23.88 -28.77
CA LEU A 366 -30.53 -24.59 -28.41
C LEU A 366 -31.81 -23.96 -28.99
N LEU A 367 -31.74 -22.72 -29.49
CA LEU A 367 -32.87 -22.02 -30.11
C LEU A 367 -32.86 -22.16 -31.65
N PRO A 368 -34.02 -22.07 -32.33
CA PRO A 368 -34.04 -22.13 -33.79
C PRO A 368 -33.27 -20.96 -34.42
N ASP A 369 -32.19 -21.27 -35.16
CA ASP A 369 -31.32 -20.27 -35.83
C ASP A 369 -31.99 -19.51 -37.00
N ARG A 370 -33.10 -20.03 -37.54
CA ARG A 370 -33.77 -19.46 -38.71
C ARG A 370 -35.28 -19.58 -38.61
N ARG A 371 -35.96 -18.47 -38.94
CA ARG A 371 -37.40 -18.42 -39.15
C ARG A 371 -37.75 -19.27 -40.39
N PRO A 372 -38.66 -20.23 -40.30
CA PRO A 372 -39.18 -20.86 -41.50
C PRO A 372 -39.91 -19.81 -42.34
N ASP A 373 -39.52 -19.65 -43.60
CA ASP A 373 -40.33 -18.91 -44.58
C ASP A 373 -41.54 -19.78 -44.94
N ILE A 374 -42.73 -19.38 -44.51
CA ILE A 374 -43.96 -20.13 -44.71
C ILE A 374 -44.87 -19.38 -45.68
N PRO A 375 -45.21 -19.97 -46.83
CA PRO A 375 -46.02 -19.29 -47.82
C PRO A 375 -47.40 -18.85 -47.30
N GLY A 376 -47.71 -17.56 -47.45
CA GLY A 376 -49.00 -17.00 -47.06
C GLY A 376 -49.24 -16.90 -45.55
N VAL A 377 -48.18 -17.03 -44.75
CA VAL A 377 -48.21 -16.89 -43.30
C VAL A 377 -46.95 -16.15 -42.85
N ALA A 378 -47.12 -14.97 -42.26
CA ALA A 378 -46.01 -14.25 -41.63
C ALA A 378 -45.77 -14.81 -40.22
N VAL A 379 -44.49 -15.04 -39.89
CA VAL A 379 -44.07 -15.52 -38.56
C VAL A 379 -42.95 -14.64 -38.03
N ALA A 380 -43.14 -14.10 -36.82
CA ALA A 380 -42.11 -13.40 -36.08
C ALA A 380 -41.86 -14.11 -34.76
N ALA A 381 -40.60 -14.17 -34.34
CA ALA A 381 -40.24 -14.69 -33.04
C ALA A 381 -39.12 -13.86 -32.41
N ARG A 382 -39.10 -13.82 -31.08
CA ARG A 382 -38.08 -13.14 -30.28
C ARG A 382 -37.76 -13.98 -29.05
N TYR A 383 -36.50 -13.95 -28.64
CA TYR A 383 -36.05 -14.55 -27.40
C TYR A 383 -35.12 -13.58 -26.69
N VAL A 384 -35.41 -13.27 -25.42
CA VAL A 384 -34.59 -12.39 -24.59
C VAL A 384 -34.21 -13.14 -23.31
N PRO A 385 -32.91 -13.40 -23.08
CA PRO A 385 -32.49 -14.11 -21.88
C PRO A 385 -32.58 -13.23 -20.62
N ALA A 386 -32.78 -13.85 -19.47
CA ALA A 386 -32.77 -13.17 -18.18
C ALA A 386 -31.42 -12.47 -17.90
N THR A 387 -31.48 -11.27 -17.30
CA THR A 387 -30.28 -10.47 -16.97
C THR A 387 -29.56 -10.92 -15.68
N ALA A 388 -30.13 -11.85 -14.91
CA ALA A 388 -29.56 -12.33 -13.65
C ALA A 388 -28.63 -13.52 -13.90
N ASP A 389 -27.38 -13.39 -13.42
CA ASP A 389 -26.30 -14.38 -13.33
C ASP A 389 -26.49 -15.72 -14.09
N LEU A 390 -25.76 -15.90 -15.20
CA LEU A 390 -25.17 -17.18 -15.67
C LEU A 390 -26.03 -18.44 -15.86
N HIS A 391 -27.36 -18.37 -15.80
CA HIS A 391 -28.21 -19.55 -15.98
C HIS A 391 -28.75 -19.63 -17.42
N VAL A 392 -28.69 -20.84 -18.00
CA VAL A 392 -29.36 -21.15 -19.27
C VAL A 392 -30.86 -21.30 -18.98
N GLY A 393 -31.67 -20.67 -19.82
CA GLY A 393 -33.12 -20.60 -19.66
C GLY A 393 -33.91 -21.88 -19.92
N GLY A 394 -35.08 -21.96 -19.30
CA GLY A 394 -36.08 -23.01 -19.47
C GLY A 394 -37.01 -22.79 -20.67
N ASP A 395 -37.21 -21.53 -21.05
CA ASP A 395 -38.10 -21.09 -22.14
C ASP A 395 -37.67 -21.54 -23.53
N TRP A 396 -38.64 -21.96 -24.34
CA TRP A 396 -38.42 -22.21 -25.76
C TRP A 396 -39.66 -22.01 -26.62
N TYR A 397 -39.42 -21.85 -27.92
CA TYR A 397 -40.44 -21.93 -28.95
C TYR A 397 -39.93 -22.75 -30.14
N ASP A 398 -40.85 -23.27 -30.94
CA ASP A 398 -40.52 -23.88 -32.22
C ASP A 398 -41.65 -23.70 -33.24
N VAL A 399 -41.28 -23.71 -34.52
CA VAL A 399 -42.21 -23.67 -35.65
C VAL A 399 -41.94 -24.86 -36.55
N ILE A 400 -42.96 -25.69 -36.71
CA ILE A 400 -42.85 -26.98 -37.36
C ILE A 400 -43.75 -26.96 -38.59
N GLN A 401 -43.14 -27.00 -39.77
CA GLN A 401 -43.88 -27.22 -41.01
C GLN A 401 -44.20 -28.72 -41.15
N LEU A 402 -45.48 -29.08 -41.12
CA LEU A 402 -45.98 -30.45 -41.11
C LEU A 402 -46.48 -30.88 -42.49
N ARG A 403 -46.76 -32.17 -42.65
CA ARG A 403 -47.32 -32.71 -43.90
C ARG A 403 -48.68 -32.06 -44.18
N GLY A 404 -48.98 -31.84 -45.46
CA GLY A 404 -50.24 -31.24 -45.88
C GLY A 404 -50.31 -29.73 -45.65
N GLY A 405 -49.18 -29.04 -45.46
CA GLY A 405 -49.15 -27.57 -45.34
C GLY A 405 -49.56 -27.04 -43.97
N LEU A 406 -49.85 -27.93 -43.01
CA LEU A 406 -50.15 -27.57 -41.62
C LEU A 406 -48.92 -26.97 -40.92
N ILE A 407 -49.15 -26.06 -39.99
CA ILE A 407 -48.12 -25.35 -39.24
C ILE A 407 -48.33 -25.62 -37.75
N GLY A 408 -47.38 -26.29 -37.12
CA GLY A 408 -47.33 -26.43 -35.67
C GLY A 408 -46.52 -25.29 -35.05
N LEU A 409 -47.11 -24.57 -34.10
CA LEU A 409 -46.44 -23.62 -33.22
C LEU A 409 -46.41 -24.21 -31.83
N VAL A 410 -45.25 -24.13 -31.19
CA VAL A 410 -45.11 -24.51 -29.79
C VAL A 410 -44.36 -23.42 -29.06
N ILE A 411 -44.82 -23.14 -27.85
CA ILE A 411 -44.08 -22.37 -26.85
C ILE A 411 -44.22 -23.10 -25.51
N GLY A 412 -43.18 -23.04 -24.69
CA GLY A 412 -43.23 -23.65 -23.38
C GLY A 412 -42.13 -23.13 -22.46
N ASP A 413 -42.30 -23.47 -21.20
CA ASP A 413 -41.34 -23.21 -20.13
C ASP A 413 -41.15 -24.47 -19.27
N VAL A 414 -39.91 -24.74 -18.93
CA VAL A 414 -39.50 -25.86 -18.06
C VAL A 414 -39.17 -25.30 -16.69
N ALA A 415 -39.91 -25.74 -15.67
CA ALA A 415 -39.64 -25.35 -14.30
C ALA A 415 -38.21 -25.75 -13.88
N GLY A 416 -37.42 -24.76 -13.45
CA GLY A 416 -36.04 -24.92 -13.02
C GLY A 416 -35.10 -23.92 -13.70
N HIS A 417 -33.81 -23.98 -13.42
CA HIS A 417 -32.81 -23.09 -14.03
C HIS A 417 -31.49 -23.82 -14.32
N GLY A 418 -30.75 -23.35 -15.32
CA GLY A 418 -29.42 -23.85 -15.65
C GLY A 418 -29.41 -25.05 -16.60
N LEU A 419 -28.31 -25.81 -16.59
CA LEU A 419 -28.04 -26.84 -17.61
C LEU A 419 -29.07 -27.98 -17.64
N GLN A 420 -29.72 -28.30 -16.52
CA GLN A 420 -30.73 -29.35 -16.46
C GLN A 420 -32.03 -28.92 -17.18
N ALA A 421 -32.50 -27.69 -16.93
CA ALA A 421 -33.67 -27.13 -17.61
C ALA A 421 -33.42 -27.02 -19.12
N ALA A 422 -32.24 -26.55 -19.54
CA ALA A 422 -31.85 -26.47 -20.94
C ALA A 422 -31.82 -27.84 -21.66
N ALA A 423 -31.34 -28.88 -20.96
CA ALA A 423 -31.33 -30.24 -21.50
C ALA A 423 -32.74 -30.83 -21.60
N ALA A 424 -33.60 -30.56 -20.63
CA ALA A 424 -35.00 -30.97 -20.64
C ALA A 424 -35.79 -30.26 -21.76
N MET A 425 -35.61 -28.95 -21.90
CA MET A 425 -36.17 -28.15 -22.97
C MET A 425 -35.80 -28.72 -24.35
N THR A 426 -34.53 -29.05 -24.58
CA THR A 426 -34.06 -29.62 -25.85
C THR A 426 -34.74 -30.97 -26.16
N GLN A 427 -34.87 -31.82 -25.15
CA GLN A 427 -35.55 -33.11 -25.26
C GLN A 427 -37.03 -32.92 -25.58
N LEU A 428 -37.70 -32.00 -24.89
CA LEU A 428 -39.12 -31.68 -25.09
C LEU A 428 -39.38 -31.08 -26.46
N ARG A 429 -38.57 -30.11 -26.89
CA ARG A 429 -38.64 -29.54 -28.23
C ARG A 429 -38.51 -30.61 -29.32
N THR A 430 -37.56 -31.52 -29.16
CA THR A 430 -37.36 -32.64 -30.09
C THR A 430 -38.55 -33.61 -30.07
N ALA A 431 -39.08 -33.90 -28.88
CA ALA A 431 -40.24 -34.76 -28.70
C ALA A 431 -41.51 -34.17 -29.32
N VAL A 432 -41.78 -32.87 -29.13
CA VAL A 432 -42.90 -32.15 -29.75
C VAL A 432 -42.82 -32.33 -31.27
N ARG A 433 -41.64 -32.11 -31.85
CA ARG A 433 -41.41 -32.27 -33.29
C ARG A 433 -41.64 -33.71 -33.75
N ALA A 434 -41.19 -34.70 -33.00
CA ALA A 434 -41.40 -36.11 -33.32
C ALA A 434 -42.88 -36.51 -33.27
N TYR A 435 -43.60 -36.11 -32.22
CA TYR A 435 -45.04 -36.40 -32.07
C TYR A 435 -45.85 -35.69 -33.13
N ALA A 436 -45.61 -34.40 -33.38
CA ALA A 436 -46.34 -33.61 -34.38
C ALA A 436 -46.16 -34.16 -35.81
N VAL A 437 -44.99 -34.74 -36.13
CA VAL A 437 -44.75 -35.40 -37.43
C VAL A 437 -45.54 -36.71 -37.57
N HIS A 438 -45.80 -37.41 -36.46
CA HIS A 438 -46.57 -38.65 -36.46
C HIS A 438 -48.08 -38.39 -36.49
N ASP A 439 -48.56 -37.59 -35.55
CA ASP A 439 -49.94 -37.09 -35.45
C ASP A 439 -49.90 -35.61 -35.05
N PRO A 440 -50.30 -34.69 -35.94
CA PRO A 440 -50.19 -33.26 -35.69
C PRO A 440 -51.29 -32.73 -34.77
N SER A 441 -52.28 -33.53 -34.37
CA SER A 441 -53.38 -33.05 -33.52
C SER A 441 -52.86 -32.61 -32.14
N PRO A 442 -53.28 -31.42 -31.65
CA PRO A 442 -52.96 -30.95 -30.30
C PRO A 442 -53.16 -32.01 -29.21
N GLU A 443 -54.29 -32.74 -29.24
CA GLU A 443 -54.55 -33.78 -28.25
C GLU A 443 -53.47 -34.89 -28.25
N ALA A 444 -53.11 -35.41 -29.43
CA ALA A 444 -52.11 -36.48 -29.55
C ALA A 444 -50.72 -36.01 -29.12
N VAL A 445 -50.31 -34.80 -29.53
CA VAL A 445 -49.02 -34.22 -29.16
C VAL A 445 -48.95 -34.00 -27.64
N MET A 446 -49.96 -33.37 -27.06
CA MET A 446 -49.99 -33.08 -25.62
C MET A 446 -50.01 -34.36 -24.77
N ASN A 447 -50.80 -35.36 -25.16
CA ASN A 447 -50.86 -36.63 -24.43
C ASN A 447 -49.55 -37.42 -24.55
N GLY A 448 -48.92 -37.43 -25.73
CA GLY A 448 -47.60 -38.04 -25.93
C GLY A 448 -46.53 -37.39 -25.04
N LEU A 449 -46.52 -36.06 -24.97
CA LEU A 449 -45.61 -35.31 -24.10
C LEU A 449 -45.91 -35.51 -22.62
N HIS A 450 -47.18 -35.56 -22.21
CA HIS A 450 -47.57 -35.81 -20.83
C HIS A 450 -47.06 -37.18 -20.34
N VAL A 451 -47.17 -38.22 -21.17
CA VAL A 451 -46.61 -39.54 -20.86
C VAL A 451 -45.09 -39.48 -20.79
N LEU A 452 -44.44 -38.82 -21.76
CA LEU A 452 -42.99 -38.72 -21.81
C LEU A 452 -42.39 -38.03 -20.56
N VAL A 453 -42.98 -36.91 -20.14
CA VAL A 453 -42.56 -36.16 -18.92
C VAL A 453 -42.76 -36.98 -17.65
N ARG A 454 -43.76 -37.87 -17.62
CA ARG A 454 -44.01 -38.76 -16.48
C ARG A 454 -43.04 -39.92 -16.40
N GLU A 455 -42.69 -40.51 -17.53
CA GLU A 455 -41.83 -41.70 -17.60
C GLU A 455 -40.34 -41.37 -17.53
N LEU A 456 -39.94 -40.18 -17.99
CA LEU A 456 -38.56 -39.73 -17.96
C LEU A 456 -38.41 -38.60 -16.93
N PRO A 457 -37.46 -38.68 -15.99
CA PRO A 457 -37.21 -37.64 -14.99
C PRO A 457 -36.47 -36.46 -15.63
N MET A 458 -37.11 -35.80 -16.59
CA MET A 458 -36.55 -34.69 -17.38
C MET A 458 -36.83 -33.35 -16.72
N ALA A 459 -38.04 -33.16 -16.16
CA ALA A 459 -38.46 -31.94 -15.49
C ALA A 459 -39.59 -32.24 -14.49
N GLU A 460 -39.69 -31.46 -13.41
CA GLU A 460 -40.75 -31.63 -12.41
C GLU A 460 -42.11 -31.10 -12.91
N MET A 461 -42.10 -30.04 -13.71
CA MET A 461 -43.27 -29.40 -14.28
C MET A 461 -42.90 -28.67 -15.56
N VAL A 462 -43.76 -28.75 -16.58
CA VAL A 462 -43.55 -28.06 -17.86
C VAL A 462 -44.86 -27.39 -18.28
N THR A 463 -44.82 -26.09 -18.53
CA THR A 463 -45.94 -25.38 -19.16
C THR A 463 -45.76 -25.40 -20.68
N LEU A 464 -46.83 -25.64 -21.43
CA LEU A 464 -46.74 -25.73 -22.89
C LEU A 464 -48.04 -25.35 -23.57
N LEU A 465 -47.94 -24.55 -24.62
CA LEU A 465 -49.03 -24.24 -25.54
C LEU A 465 -48.65 -24.73 -26.93
N TYR A 466 -49.47 -25.64 -27.48
CA TYR A 466 -49.31 -26.15 -28.84
C TYR A 466 -50.49 -25.71 -29.70
N VAL A 467 -50.19 -25.11 -30.85
CA VAL A 467 -51.16 -24.65 -31.85
C VAL A 467 -50.86 -25.34 -33.17
N LEU A 468 -51.86 -26.01 -33.73
CA LEU A 468 -51.86 -26.49 -35.10
C LEU A 468 -52.72 -25.56 -35.96
N TYR A 469 -52.08 -24.86 -36.88
CA TYR A 469 -52.75 -23.98 -37.83
C TYR A 469 -52.82 -24.64 -39.20
N ASP A 470 -54.02 -24.65 -39.77
CA ASP A 470 -54.28 -25.04 -41.16
C ASP A 470 -54.45 -23.77 -42.01
N PRO A 471 -53.47 -23.43 -42.87
CA PRO A 471 -53.56 -22.25 -43.71
C PRO A 471 -54.63 -22.35 -44.80
N ASP A 472 -55.09 -23.56 -45.14
CA ASP A 472 -56.07 -23.79 -46.20
C ASP A 472 -57.49 -23.49 -45.74
N THR A 473 -57.82 -23.89 -44.52
CA THR A 473 -59.12 -23.63 -43.89
C THR A 473 -59.11 -22.35 -43.06
N GLY A 474 -57.94 -21.83 -42.68
CA GLY A 474 -57.80 -20.75 -41.71
C GLY A 474 -58.08 -21.18 -40.27
N THR A 475 -58.12 -22.48 -40.01
CA THR A 475 -58.48 -23.02 -38.70
C THR A 475 -57.24 -23.22 -37.83
N ALA A 476 -57.25 -22.66 -36.62
CA ALA A 476 -56.26 -22.92 -35.57
C ALA A 476 -56.85 -23.83 -34.50
N ARG A 477 -56.22 -24.97 -34.27
CA ARG A 477 -56.56 -25.91 -33.20
C ARG A 477 -55.46 -25.89 -32.16
N PHE A 478 -55.79 -25.82 -30.88
CA PHE A 478 -54.76 -25.69 -29.85
C PHE A 478 -55.15 -26.40 -28.55
N ALA A 479 -54.13 -26.70 -27.75
CA ALA A 479 -54.27 -27.23 -26.41
C ALA A 479 -53.21 -26.58 -25.50
N ASN A 480 -53.59 -26.26 -24.27
CA ASN A 480 -52.77 -25.51 -23.33
C ASN A 480 -52.56 -26.30 -22.04
N ALA A 481 -51.32 -26.72 -21.74
CA ALA A 481 -50.94 -27.30 -20.46
C ALA A 481 -50.35 -26.23 -19.55
N GLY A 482 -51.21 -25.49 -18.85
CA GLY A 482 -50.83 -24.55 -17.80
C GLY A 482 -49.97 -23.36 -18.23
N HIS A 483 -49.87 -23.07 -19.52
CA HIS A 483 -49.14 -21.95 -20.10
C HIS A 483 -50.04 -20.69 -20.19
N PRO A 484 -49.48 -19.47 -20.24
CA PRO A 484 -50.27 -18.27 -20.50
C PRO A 484 -51.13 -18.39 -21.78
N PRO A 485 -52.36 -17.83 -21.79
CA PRO A 485 -53.26 -17.95 -22.93
C PRO A 485 -52.74 -17.15 -24.14
N ALA A 486 -52.88 -17.72 -25.34
CA ALA A 486 -52.56 -17.00 -26.58
C ALA A 486 -53.44 -15.76 -26.72
N LEU A 487 -52.84 -14.68 -27.24
CA LEU A 487 -53.54 -13.44 -27.56
C LEU A 487 -53.90 -13.41 -29.04
N LEU A 488 -55.17 -13.23 -29.35
CA LEU A 488 -55.67 -12.97 -30.69
C LEU A 488 -55.84 -11.47 -30.90
N ILE A 489 -55.24 -10.94 -31.95
CA ILE A 489 -55.33 -9.54 -32.37
C ILE A 489 -56.00 -9.52 -33.74
N ASP A 490 -57.30 -9.19 -33.78
CA ASP A 490 -58.07 -8.98 -35.01
C ASP A 490 -58.51 -7.51 -35.08
N ASN A 491 -58.86 -7.01 -36.26
CA ASN A 491 -59.20 -5.60 -36.48
C ASN A 491 -60.35 -5.13 -35.55
N GLY A 492 -59.98 -4.43 -34.47
CA GLY A 492 -60.91 -3.90 -33.47
C GLY A 492 -61.36 -4.89 -32.38
N ASP A 493 -60.80 -6.11 -32.35
CA ASP A 493 -61.09 -7.14 -31.33
C ASP A 493 -59.80 -7.87 -30.94
N THR A 494 -59.20 -7.43 -29.83
CA THR A 494 -58.02 -8.06 -29.22
C THR A 494 -58.43 -8.78 -27.95
N ARG A 495 -58.20 -10.10 -27.87
CA ARG A 495 -58.65 -10.93 -26.74
C ARG A 495 -57.80 -12.17 -26.52
N TYR A 496 -57.84 -12.70 -25.30
CA TYR A 496 -57.21 -13.97 -24.96
C TYR A 496 -58.05 -15.17 -25.43
N LEU A 497 -57.36 -16.25 -25.79
CA LEU A 497 -57.96 -17.54 -26.13
C LEU A 497 -57.92 -18.48 -24.91
N ASP A 498 -58.91 -18.35 -24.03
CA ASP A 498 -58.97 -19.06 -22.73
C ASP A 498 -59.44 -20.53 -22.83
N GLY A 499 -59.56 -21.06 -24.04
CA GLY A 499 -59.97 -22.45 -24.28
C GLY A 499 -58.85 -23.46 -24.04
N GLY A 500 -59.20 -24.71 -23.75
CA GLY A 500 -58.25 -25.83 -23.80
C GLY A 500 -57.21 -25.84 -22.68
N LEU A 501 -57.42 -25.07 -21.60
CA LEU A 501 -56.57 -25.04 -20.42
C LEU A 501 -56.68 -26.34 -19.62
N ALA A 502 -55.56 -27.03 -19.51
CA ALA A 502 -55.30 -28.20 -18.69
C ALA A 502 -54.13 -27.91 -17.74
N PRO A 503 -53.92 -28.73 -16.70
CA PRO A 503 -52.74 -28.59 -15.82
C PRO A 503 -51.42 -28.76 -16.59
N PRO A 504 -50.30 -28.22 -16.05
CA PRO A 504 -48.97 -28.42 -16.62
C PRO A 504 -48.63 -29.90 -16.84
N LEU A 505 -47.79 -30.17 -17.82
CA LEU A 505 -47.32 -31.52 -18.12
C LEU A 505 -46.55 -32.08 -16.91
N GLY A 506 -46.74 -33.37 -16.60
CA GLY A 506 -46.13 -34.05 -15.45
C GLY A 506 -46.97 -34.02 -14.15
N VAL A 507 -47.96 -33.11 -14.04
CA VAL A 507 -48.83 -33.02 -12.86
C VAL A 507 -49.97 -34.05 -12.93
N LEU A 508 -50.25 -34.74 -11.82
CA LEU A 508 -51.35 -35.70 -11.71
C LEU A 508 -52.72 -34.99 -11.76
N ALA A 509 -53.39 -35.02 -12.90
CA ALA A 509 -54.76 -34.53 -13.04
C ALA A 509 -55.62 -35.47 -13.90
N HIS A 510 -56.92 -35.56 -13.57
CA HIS A 510 -57.91 -36.42 -14.23
C HIS A 510 -58.52 -35.79 -15.51
N ARG A 511 -57.86 -34.81 -16.14
CA ARG A 511 -58.36 -34.14 -17.34
C ARG A 511 -57.43 -34.39 -18.52
N ASP A 512 -58.01 -34.88 -19.61
CA ASP A 512 -57.34 -34.94 -20.90
C ASP A 512 -57.11 -33.53 -21.46
N HIS A 513 -56.04 -33.35 -22.23
CA HIS A 513 -55.71 -32.08 -22.88
C HIS A 513 -56.69 -31.85 -24.04
N ALA A 514 -57.82 -31.20 -23.75
CA ALA A 514 -58.88 -30.97 -24.72
C ALA A 514 -58.44 -29.97 -25.81
N GLU A 515 -58.64 -30.37 -27.07
CA GLU A 515 -58.43 -29.50 -28.23
C GLU A 515 -59.53 -28.44 -28.32
N VAL A 516 -59.14 -27.19 -28.56
CA VAL A 516 -60.05 -26.09 -28.89
C VAL A 516 -59.76 -25.58 -30.29
N THR A 517 -60.82 -25.25 -31.02
CA THR A 517 -60.75 -24.76 -32.40
C THR A 517 -61.16 -23.29 -32.47
N HIS A 518 -60.39 -22.49 -33.19
CA HIS A 518 -60.70 -21.10 -33.50
C HIS A 518 -60.44 -20.81 -34.99
N GLN A 519 -61.21 -19.90 -35.56
CA GLN A 519 -61.00 -19.45 -36.94
C GLN A 519 -60.09 -18.22 -36.95
N LEU A 520 -58.98 -18.25 -37.67
CA LEU A 520 -58.10 -17.11 -37.89
C LEU A 520 -58.41 -16.49 -39.25
N ARG A 521 -58.81 -15.22 -39.24
CA ARG A 521 -59.02 -14.46 -40.47
C ARG A 521 -57.68 -14.01 -41.05
N PRO A 522 -57.56 -13.89 -42.38
CA PRO A 522 -56.43 -13.19 -42.98
C PRO A 522 -56.24 -11.79 -42.36
N GLY A 523 -55.02 -11.48 -41.96
CA GLY A 523 -54.64 -10.25 -41.26
C GLY A 523 -54.68 -10.33 -39.74
N ALA A 524 -55.39 -11.27 -39.14
CA ALA A 524 -55.40 -11.46 -37.69
C ALA A 524 -54.06 -12.03 -37.20
N THR A 525 -53.56 -11.57 -36.06
CA THR A 525 -52.32 -12.04 -35.46
C THR A 525 -52.60 -12.90 -34.25
N LEU A 526 -52.05 -14.11 -34.21
CA LEU A 526 -52.02 -14.96 -33.04
C LEU A 526 -50.65 -14.83 -32.37
N LEU A 527 -50.62 -14.40 -31.11
CA LEU A 527 -49.42 -14.17 -30.33
C LEU A 527 -49.34 -15.17 -29.16
N LEU A 528 -48.24 -15.88 -29.06
CA LEU A 528 -47.89 -16.77 -27.97
C LEU A 528 -46.64 -16.21 -27.27
N TYR A 529 -46.60 -16.31 -25.95
CA TYR A 529 -45.57 -15.70 -25.12
C TYR A 529 -45.38 -16.50 -23.84
N THR A 530 -44.16 -16.51 -23.29
CA THR A 530 -43.89 -17.04 -21.95
C THR A 530 -44.25 -16.02 -20.87
N ASP A 531 -44.37 -16.50 -19.64
CA ASP A 531 -44.72 -15.68 -18.48
C ASP A 531 -43.72 -14.56 -18.23
N GLY A 532 -42.43 -14.71 -18.56
CA GLY A 532 -41.43 -13.65 -18.43
C GLY A 532 -41.78 -12.33 -19.15
N LEU A 533 -42.70 -12.34 -20.13
CA LEU A 533 -43.23 -11.11 -20.75
C LEU A 533 -44.22 -10.34 -19.86
N VAL A 534 -45.02 -11.05 -19.06
CA VAL A 534 -46.16 -10.51 -18.31
C VAL A 534 -45.97 -10.58 -16.79
N GLU A 535 -45.15 -11.49 -16.30
CA GLU A 535 -44.86 -11.70 -14.90
C GLU A 535 -43.74 -10.78 -14.42
N LYS A 536 -43.98 -10.11 -13.30
CA LYS A 536 -43.01 -9.26 -12.62
C LYS A 536 -43.02 -9.56 -11.14
N ARG A 537 -41.85 -9.49 -10.49
CA ARG A 537 -41.73 -9.71 -9.03
C ARG A 537 -42.61 -8.80 -8.16
N THR A 538 -43.02 -7.64 -8.70
CA THR A 538 -43.73 -6.59 -7.97
C THR A 538 -45.19 -6.42 -8.39
N GLN A 539 -45.67 -7.17 -9.40
CA GLN A 539 -47.02 -7.03 -9.96
C GLN A 539 -47.67 -8.40 -10.14
N SER A 540 -49.00 -8.47 -10.20
CA SER A 540 -49.67 -9.73 -10.48
C SER A 540 -49.58 -10.06 -11.97
N ILE A 541 -49.62 -11.35 -12.31
CA ILE A 541 -49.70 -11.81 -13.72
C ILE A 541 -50.90 -11.16 -14.43
N GLN A 542 -52.03 -10.97 -13.73
CA GLN A 542 -53.22 -10.35 -14.32
C GLN A 542 -52.95 -8.91 -14.75
N ASP A 543 -52.24 -8.12 -13.95
CA ASP A 543 -51.88 -6.74 -14.32
C ASP A 543 -51.00 -6.72 -15.58
N GLY A 544 -50.09 -7.70 -15.70
CA GLY A 544 -49.25 -7.89 -16.87
C GLY A 544 -50.04 -8.26 -18.13
N LEU A 545 -51.00 -9.19 -18.00
CA LEU A 545 -51.92 -9.58 -19.07
C LEU A 545 -52.80 -8.41 -19.52
N ASP A 546 -53.35 -7.63 -18.60
CA ASP A 546 -54.19 -6.47 -18.93
C ASP A 546 -53.37 -5.41 -19.70
N ARG A 547 -52.11 -5.23 -19.31
CA ARG A 547 -51.19 -4.32 -20.00
C ARG A 547 -50.80 -4.82 -21.39
N LEU A 548 -50.47 -6.11 -21.53
CA LEU A 548 -50.18 -6.72 -22.84
C LEU A 548 -51.37 -6.57 -23.80
N LEU A 549 -52.59 -6.79 -23.31
CA LEU A 549 -53.81 -6.64 -24.09
C LEU A 549 -54.00 -5.18 -24.55
N ALA A 550 -53.78 -4.20 -23.66
CA ALA A 550 -53.88 -2.79 -23.99
C ALA A 550 -52.87 -2.37 -25.08
N GLU A 551 -51.59 -2.69 -24.89
CA GLU A 551 -50.51 -2.32 -25.82
C GLU A 551 -50.68 -2.99 -27.20
N ALA A 552 -51.14 -4.24 -27.24
CA ALA A 552 -51.39 -4.95 -28.48
C ALA A 552 -52.60 -4.40 -29.25
N SER A 553 -53.60 -3.86 -28.55
CA SER A 553 -54.83 -3.31 -29.14
C SER A 553 -54.56 -2.02 -29.92
N ASP A 554 -53.63 -1.19 -29.46
CA ASP A 554 -53.29 0.09 -30.07
C ASP A 554 -52.55 -0.04 -31.43
N LEU A 555 -52.07 -1.25 -31.76
CA LEU A 555 -51.25 -1.54 -32.93
C LEU A 555 -51.95 -2.41 -33.99
N GLY A 556 -53.28 -2.59 -33.89
CA GLY A 556 -54.06 -3.41 -34.83
C GLY A 556 -53.77 -3.06 -36.30
N GLY A 557 -53.17 -4.01 -37.04
CA GLY A 557 -52.80 -3.86 -38.45
C GLY A 557 -51.33 -3.50 -38.74
N SER A 558 -50.47 -3.45 -37.73
CA SER A 558 -49.01 -3.23 -37.87
C SER A 558 -48.29 -4.45 -38.45
N ASP A 559 -47.07 -4.23 -38.96
CA ASP A 559 -46.14 -5.31 -39.28
C ASP A 559 -45.86 -6.17 -38.03
N ILE A 560 -45.90 -7.51 -38.18
CA ILE A 560 -45.82 -8.47 -37.08
C ILE A 560 -44.48 -8.40 -36.34
N ASP A 561 -43.40 -8.05 -37.04
CA ASP A 561 -42.08 -7.82 -36.43
C ASP A 561 -42.08 -6.56 -35.56
N ALA A 562 -42.66 -5.47 -36.07
CA ALA A 562 -42.78 -4.21 -35.32
C ALA A 562 -43.65 -4.37 -34.07
N LEU A 563 -44.72 -5.17 -34.15
CA LEU A 563 -45.54 -5.53 -32.99
C LEU A 563 -44.70 -6.25 -31.92
N CYS A 564 -43.94 -7.28 -32.31
CA CYS A 564 -43.10 -8.02 -31.38
C CYS A 564 -42.05 -7.13 -30.69
N ASP A 565 -41.40 -6.26 -31.47
CA ASP A 565 -40.37 -5.34 -30.96
C ASP A 565 -40.96 -4.27 -30.03
N HIS A 566 -42.15 -3.73 -30.36
CA HIS A 566 -42.86 -2.80 -29.49
C HIS A 566 -43.22 -3.43 -28.15
N LEU A 567 -43.86 -4.62 -28.18
CA LEU A 567 -44.28 -5.33 -26.97
C LEU A 567 -43.09 -5.63 -26.06
N LEU A 568 -41.96 -6.09 -26.60
CA LEU A 568 -40.75 -6.29 -25.83
C LEU A 568 -40.21 -5.00 -25.22
N SER A 569 -40.12 -3.93 -26.01
CA SER A 569 -39.56 -2.66 -25.55
C SER A 569 -40.40 -2.00 -24.45
N THR A 570 -41.72 -2.14 -24.52
CA THR A 570 -42.66 -1.48 -23.61
C THR A 570 -42.88 -2.31 -22.36
N LEU A 571 -42.99 -3.64 -22.47
CA LEU A 571 -43.30 -4.50 -21.34
C LEU A 571 -42.08 -4.77 -20.43
N THR A 572 -40.86 -4.67 -20.95
CA THR A 572 -39.61 -4.81 -20.18
C THR A 572 -39.21 -3.51 -19.46
N GLU A 573 -38.68 -3.60 -18.23
CA GLU A 573 -38.34 -2.43 -17.41
C GLU A 573 -36.89 -1.97 -17.64
N ASN A 574 -36.69 -0.84 -18.34
CA ASN A 574 -35.37 -0.25 -18.57
C ASN A 574 -34.33 -1.25 -19.14
N GLY A 575 -34.78 -2.24 -19.92
CA GLY A 575 -33.94 -3.29 -20.50
C GLY A 575 -33.46 -4.38 -19.53
N LYS A 576 -33.97 -4.44 -18.29
CA LYS A 576 -33.74 -5.55 -17.37
C LYS A 576 -34.90 -6.54 -17.43
N VAL A 577 -34.54 -7.80 -17.62
CA VAL A 577 -35.44 -8.93 -17.81
C VAL A 577 -35.21 -9.90 -16.64
N ALA A 578 -36.25 -10.14 -15.86
CA ALA A 578 -36.17 -10.89 -14.59
C ALA A 578 -36.18 -12.41 -14.81
N ASP A 579 -36.85 -12.85 -15.87
CA ASP A 579 -36.95 -14.23 -16.32
C ASP A 579 -36.84 -14.28 -17.85
N ASP A 580 -36.54 -15.43 -18.45
CA ASP A 580 -36.44 -15.53 -19.90
C ASP A 580 -37.76 -15.16 -20.59
N ILE A 581 -37.66 -14.62 -21.81
CA ILE A 581 -38.82 -14.23 -22.60
C ILE A 581 -38.73 -14.91 -23.96
N ALA A 582 -39.69 -15.76 -24.26
CA ALA A 582 -39.97 -16.23 -25.62
C ALA A 582 -41.27 -15.60 -26.13
N LEU A 583 -41.24 -15.15 -27.38
CA LEU A 583 -42.38 -14.60 -28.08
C LEU A 583 -42.46 -15.20 -29.48
N ILE A 584 -43.64 -15.65 -29.89
CA ILE A 584 -43.91 -16.04 -31.26
C ILE A 584 -45.27 -15.53 -31.73
N ALA A 585 -45.28 -14.92 -32.91
CA ALA A 585 -46.46 -14.38 -33.55
C ALA A 585 -46.66 -15.04 -34.92
N LEU A 586 -47.90 -15.36 -35.25
CA LEU A 586 -48.34 -15.87 -36.55
C LEU A 586 -49.46 -15.00 -37.10
N GLN A 587 -49.34 -14.61 -38.37
CA GLN A 587 -50.37 -13.85 -39.08
C GLN A 587 -50.65 -14.50 -40.45
N PRO A 588 -51.88 -14.97 -40.71
CA PRO A 588 -52.27 -15.41 -42.04
C PRO A 588 -52.32 -14.21 -43.00
N LEU A 589 -51.69 -14.33 -44.17
CA LEU A 589 -51.65 -13.26 -45.16
C LEU A 589 -52.77 -13.45 -46.20
N VAL A 590 -53.26 -12.33 -46.74
CA VAL A 590 -54.12 -12.32 -47.93
C VAL A 590 -53.24 -12.54 -49.16
N LEU A 591 -53.42 -13.65 -49.89
CA LEU A 591 -52.63 -13.94 -51.09
C LEU A 591 -53.26 -13.40 -52.38
N ALA A 592 -54.58 -13.15 -52.38
CA ALA A 592 -55.31 -12.67 -53.53
C ALA A 592 -54.73 -11.36 -54.10
N GLY A 593 -54.52 -11.30 -55.41
CA GLY A 593 -54.02 -10.11 -56.12
C GLY A 593 -52.53 -9.82 -55.96
N ARG A 594 -51.76 -10.67 -55.26
CA ARG A 594 -50.30 -10.55 -55.11
C ARG A 594 -49.57 -11.69 -55.83
N PRO A 595 -48.36 -11.47 -56.36
CA PRO A 595 -47.54 -12.57 -56.86
C PRO A 595 -47.11 -13.48 -55.70
N LEU A 596 -47.16 -14.79 -55.92
CA LEU A 596 -46.56 -15.79 -55.06
C LEU A 596 -45.05 -15.80 -55.30
N SER A 597 -44.24 -15.80 -54.24
CA SER A 597 -42.80 -16.01 -54.32
C SER A 597 -42.37 -16.93 -53.20
N LEU A 598 -41.76 -18.05 -53.54
CA LEU A 598 -41.32 -19.09 -52.59
C LEU A 598 -39.83 -19.34 -52.75
N HIS A 599 -39.12 -19.48 -51.65
CA HIS A 599 -37.75 -19.98 -51.62
C HIS A 599 -37.70 -21.23 -50.75
N VAL A 600 -37.42 -22.39 -51.35
CA VAL A 600 -37.38 -23.66 -50.62
C VAL A 600 -36.11 -24.44 -50.94
N PRO A 601 -35.57 -25.25 -50.00
CA PRO A 601 -34.49 -26.16 -50.31
C PRO A 601 -34.88 -27.11 -51.44
N ALA A 602 -33.95 -27.39 -52.35
CA ALA A 602 -34.10 -28.34 -53.44
C ALA A 602 -34.04 -29.80 -52.94
N ASP A 603 -35.00 -30.16 -52.09
CA ASP A 603 -35.20 -31.49 -51.52
C ASP A 603 -36.59 -32.01 -51.91
N ALA A 604 -36.67 -33.24 -52.42
CA ALA A 604 -37.92 -33.89 -52.81
C ALA A 604 -38.94 -33.91 -51.65
N ARG A 605 -38.47 -34.00 -50.41
CA ARG A 605 -39.30 -34.01 -49.20
C ARG A 605 -39.96 -32.66 -48.92
N MET A 606 -39.48 -31.56 -49.50
CA MET A 606 -39.98 -30.19 -49.27
C MET A 606 -40.93 -29.73 -50.38
N LEU A 607 -40.98 -30.42 -51.53
CA LEU A 607 -41.82 -30.03 -52.68
C LEU A 607 -43.33 -30.04 -52.40
N PHE A 608 -43.79 -30.68 -51.31
CA PHE A 608 -45.18 -30.57 -50.90
C PHE A 608 -45.55 -29.13 -50.49
N GLN A 609 -44.59 -28.36 -49.94
CA GLN A 609 -44.80 -26.97 -49.52
C GLN A 609 -45.13 -26.09 -50.73
N VAL A 610 -44.36 -26.24 -51.82
CA VAL A 610 -44.60 -25.55 -53.09
C VAL A 610 -45.98 -25.89 -53.64
N ARG A 611 -46.33 -27.18 -53.71
CA ARG A 611 -47.64 -27.60 -54.24
C ARG A 611 -48.80 -27.05 -53.43
N HIS A 612 -48.69 -27.07 -52.10
CA HIS A 612 -49.76 -26.60 -51.23
C HIS A 612 -49.92 -25.08 -51.32
N ALA A 613 -48.81 -24.34 -51.24
CA ALA A 613 -48.78 -22.89 -51.36
C ALA A 613 -49.34 -22.41 -52.71
N LEU A 614 -48.90 -23.05 -53.81
CA LEU A 614 -49.38 -22.73 -55.14
C LEU A 614 -50.87 -23.05 -55.30
N ARG A 615 -51.32 -24.22 -54.86
CA ARG A 615 -52.74 -24.60 -54.92
C ARG A 615 -53.63 -23.62 -54.16
N ARG A 616 -53.19 -23.20 -52.98
CA ARG A 616 -53.87 -22.19 -52.17
C ARG A 616 -53.92 -20.84 -52.87
N TRP A 617 -52.79 -20.37 -53.39
CA TRP A 617 -52.69 -19.12 -54.13
C TRP A 617 -53.60 -19.10 -55.37
N LEU A 618 -53.66 -20.20 -56.13
CA LEU A 618 -54.55 -20.34 -57.29
C LEU A 618 -56.03 -20.27 -56.88
N ARG A 619 -56.42 -21.00 -55.82
CA ARG A 619 -57.78 -20.98 -55.27
C ARG A 619 -58.19 -19.59 -54.80
N GLU A 620 -57.33 -18.91 -54.02
CA GLU A 620 -57.58 -17.54 -53.54
C GLU A 620 -57.59 -16.50 -54.68
N SER A 621 -56.96 -16.80 -55.81
CA SER A 621 -56.96 -15.96 -57.01
C SER A 621 -58.14 -16.23 -57.95
N GLY A 622 -59.11 -17.06 -57.55
CA GLY A 622 -60.32 -17.34 -58.33
C GLY A 622 -60.13 -18.32 -59.49
N VAL A 623 -59.06 -19.12 -59.46
CA VAL A 623 -58.79 -20.16 -60.48
C VAL A 623 -59.65 -21.38 -60.18
N ASN A 624 -60.34 -21.92 -61.18
CA ASN A 624 -61.17 -23.11 -61.02
C ASN A 624 -60.34 -24.36 -60.60
N ALA A 625 -61.03 -25.39 -60.12
CA ALA A 625 -60.39 -26.58 -59.56
C ALA A 625 -59.59 -27.41 -60.60
N GLN A 626 -60.01 -27.40 -61.87
CA GLN A 626 -59.33 -28.15 -62.93
C GLN A 626 -57.99 -27.48 -63.28
N ASP A 627 -58.01 -26.18 -63.61
CA ASP A 627 -56.81 -25.40 -63.92
C ASP A 627 -55.84 -25.40 -62.75
N THR A 628 -56.36 -25.32 -61.52
CA THR A 628 -55.55 -25.44 -60.30
C THR A 628 -54.78 -26.75 -60.25
N GLY A 629 -55.42 -27.87 -60.59
CA GLY A 629 -54.80 -29.20 -60.62
C GLY A 629 -53.70 -29.31 -61.69
N GLU A 630 -54.00 -28.89 -62.91
CA GLU A 630 -53.07 -28.94 -64.05
C GLU A 630 -51.82 -28.08 -63.80
N ILE A 631 -52.02 -26.85 -63.33
CA ILE A 631 -50.94 -25.90 -63.01
C ILE A 631 -50.06 -26.44 -61.87
N THR A 632 -50.66 -27.03 -60.84
CA THR A 632 -49.92 -27.60 -59.70
C THR A 632 -49.06 -28.78 -60.14
N ILE A 633 -49.54 -29.62 -61.07
CA ILE A 633 -48.77 -30.74 -61.64
C ILE A 633 -47.58 -30.20 -62.45
N ALA A 634 -47.81 -29.23 -63.35
CA ALA A 634 -46.75 -28.65 -64.17
C ALA A 634 -45.64 -28.01 -63.31
N CYS A 635 -46.02 -27.21 -62.30
CA CYS A 635 -45.06 -26.63 -61.37
C CYS A 635 -44.33 -27.69 -60.54
N GLY A 636 -45.04 -28.69 -60.04
CA GLY A 636 -44.45 -29.79 -59.28
C GLY A 636 -43.40 -30.57 -60.08
N GLU A 637 -43.64 -30.78 -61.37
CA GLU A 637 -42.70 -31.45 -62.27
C GLU A 637 -41.47 -30.59 -62.56
N ALA A 638 -41.66 -29.28 -62.77
CA ALA A 638 -40.54 -28.34 -62.93
C ALA A 638 -39.64 -28.32 -61.68
N CYS A 639 -40.23 -28.29 -60.48
CA CYS A 639 -39.47 -28.36 -59.23
C CYS A 639 -38.78 -29.72 -59.03
N SER A 640 -39.43 -30.82 -59.42
CA SER A 640 -38.83 -32.17 -59.37
C SER A 640 -37.58 -32.26 -60.25
N ASN A 641 -37.61 -31.63 -61.43
CA ASN A 641 -36.43 -31.56 -62.31
C ASN A 641 -35.28 -30.79 -61.66
N VAL A 642 -35.55 -29.69 -60.96
CA VAL A 642 -34.52 -28.98 -60.18
C VAL A 642 -33.86 -29.92 -59.17
N VAL A 643 -34.66 -30.60 -58.34
CA VAL A 643 -34.16 -31.53 -57.32
C VAL A 643 -33.31 -32.65 -57.93
N LEU A 644 -33.75 -33.22 -59.05
CA LEU A 644 -33.09 -34.36 -59.69
C LEU A 644 -31.85 -33.98 -60.50
N HIS A 645 -31.79 -32.77 -61.06
CA HIS A 645 -30.82 -32.42 -62.10
C HIS A 645 -29.88 -31.26 -61.77
N ALA A 646 -30.26 -30.33 -60.88
CA ALA A 646 -29.53 -29.08 -60.69
C ALA A 646 -28.29 -29.20 -59.77
N TYR A 647 -28.39 -29.94 -58.65
CA TYR A 647 -27.40 -29.89 -57.56
C TYR A 647 -26.66 -31.21 -57.28
N GLY A 648 -27.11 -32.35 -57.81
CA GLY A 648 -26.50 -33.65 -57.54
C GLY A 648 -26.60 -34.06 -56.07
N ALA A 649 -25.47 -34.20 -55.38
CA ALA A 649 -25.41 -34.53 -53.95
C ALA A 649 -25.18 -33.30 -53.05
N SER A 650 -25.00 -32.12 -53.64
CA SER A 650 -24.83 -30.87 -52.89
C SER A 650 -26.20 -30.32 -52.48
N PRO A 651 -26.30 -29.68 -51.31
CA PRO A 651 -27.48 -28.91 -50.99
C PRO A 651 -27.62 -27.73 -51.96
N GLY A 652 -28.85 -27.39 -52.33
CA GLY A 652 -29.18 -26.27 -53.18
C GLY A 652 -30.61 -25.80 -52.90
N ASP A 653 -30.99 -24.70 -53.50
CA ASP A 653 -32.29 -24.05 -53.27
C ASP A 653 -33.04 -23.88 -54.59
N LEU A 654 -34.36 -23.75 -54.52
CA LEU A 654 -35.19 -23.42 -55.67
C LEU A 654 -36.13 -22.28 -55.32
N GLN A 655 -36.38 -21.43 -56.30
CA GLN A 655 -37.31 -20.32 -56.21
C GLN A 655 -38.52 -20.58 -57.10
N VAL A 656 -39.74 -20.36 -56.60
CA VAL A 656 -40.97 -20.45 -57.39
C VAL A 656 -41.71 -19.12 -57.30
N GLU A 657 -41.91 -18.49 -58.46
CA GLU A 657 -42.72 -17.27 -58.59
C GLU A 657 -43.99 -17.62 -59.39
N ALA A 658 -45.15 -17.17 -58.94
CA ALA A 658 -46.41 -17.27 -59.69
C ALA A 658 -47.14 -15.92 -59.70
N ARG A 659 -47.68 -15.52 -60.85
CA ARG A 659 -48.47 -14.28 -60.98
C ARG A 659 -49.63 -14.45 -61.94
N LEU A 660 -50.73 -13.75 -61.67
CA LEU A 660 -51.89 -13.70 -62.54
C LEU A 660 -51.79 -12.44 -63.42
N VAL A 661 -51.70 -12.62 -64.73
CA VAL A 661 -51.53 -11.53 -65.71
C VAL A 661 -52.47 -11.77 -66.89
N ASP A 662 -53.39 -10.83 -67.13
CA ASP A 662 -54.32 -10.85 -68.27
C ASP A 662 -55.07 -12.18 -68.46
N GLY A 663 -55.62 -12.74 -67.38
CA GLY A 663 -56.37 -14.01 -67.43
C GLY A 663 -55.51 -15.26 -67.65
N ALA A 664 -54.19 -15.16 -67.45
CA ALA A 664 -53.27 -16.29 -67.47
C ALA A 664 -52.40 -16.32 -66.21
N VAL A 665 -52.10 -17.53 -65.74
CA VAL A 665 -51.10 -17.76 -64.69
C VAL A 665 -49.74 -17.93 -65.36
N GLU A 666 -48.79 -17.08 -64.95
CA GLU A 666 -47.39 -17.22 -65.28
C GLU A 666 -46.63 -17.76 -64.08
N LEU A 667 -45.86 -18.82 -64.30
CA LEU A 667 -45.03 -19.49 -63.31
C LEU A 667 -43.58 -19.48 -63.72
N THR A 668 -42.71 -19.15 -62.79
CA THR A 668 -41.26 -19.20 -62.97
C THR A 668 -40.66 -20.08 -61.88
N VAL A 669 -39.95 -21.13 -62.27
CA VAL A 669 -39.13 -21.94 -61.35
C VAL A 669 -37.67 -21.66 -61.65
N ARG A 670 -36.92 -21.18 -60.67
CA ARG A 670 -35.48 -20.87 -60.81
C ARG A 670 -34.65 -21.70 -59.86
N ASP A 671 -33.45 -22.05 -60.32
CA ASP A 671 -32.39 -22.62 -59.52
C ASP A 671 -31.04 -22.04 -59.93
N HIS A 672 -30.04 -22.23 -59.07
CA HIS A 672 -28.63 -21.81 -59.27
C HIS A 672 -27.71 -23.00 -59.65
N GLY A 673 -28.28 -24.15 -59.97
CA GLY A 673 -27.54 -25.36 -60.32
C GLY A 673 -27.31 -25.50 -61.81
N GLN A 674 -26.63 -26.59 -62.18
CA GLN A 674 -26.35 -26.92 -63.58
C GLN A 674 -27.04 -28.23 -63.93
N TRP A 675 -28.10 -28.13 -64.74
CA TRP A 675 -28.92 -29.28 -65.12
C TRP A 675 -28.09 -30.29 -65.91
N ARG A 676 -27.91 -31.47 -65.33
CA ARG A 676 -27.20 -32.58 -65.99
C ARG A 676 -28.09 -33.19 -67.07
N ARG A 677 -27.50 -33.54 -68.22
CA ARG A 677 -28.24 -34.23 -69.30
C ARG A 677 -28.75 -35.60 -68.81
N PRO A 678 -30.00 -35.96 -69.10
CA PRO A 678 -30.59 -37.22 -68.62
C PRO A 678 -29.81 -38.43 -69.14
N ALA A 679 -29.44 -39.35 -68.24
CA ALA A 679 -28.74 -40.58 -68.58
C ALA A 679 -29.73 -41.66 -69.07
N ASN A 680 -29.98 -41.71 -70.39
CA ASN A 680 -30.49 -42.82 -71.22
C ASN A 680 -31.33 -43.98 -70.58
N ARG A 681 -32.18 -43.70 -69.58
CA ARG A 681 -33.18 -44.61 -69.01
C ARG A 681 -34.49 -43.85 -68.83
N GLY A 682 -35.30 -43.77 -69.88
CA GLY A 682 -36.71 -43.36 -69.80
C GLY A 682 -37.03 -41.95 -69.28
N GLY A 683 -36.04 -41.09 -69.02
CA GLY A 683 -36.23 -39.72 -68.55
C GLY A 683 -36.64 -38.77 -69.68
N GLY A 684 -37.68 -37.97 -69.45
CA GLY A 684 -38.22 -37.02 -70.44
C GLY A 684 -39.74 -36.81 -70.38
N LEU A 685 -40.46 -37.67 -69.64
CA LEU A 685 -41.91 -37.55 -69.45
C LEU A 685 -42.30 -36.24 -68.76
N GLY A 686 -41.47 -35.74 -67.85
CA GLY A 686 -41.74 -34.52 -67.09
C GLY A 686 -41.92 -33.28 -67.95
N MET A 687 -40.97 -33.02 -68.86
CA MET A 687 -41.08 -31.91 -69.81
C MET A 687 -42.22 -32.13 -70.81
N GLY A 688 -42.56 -33.39 -71.13
CA GLY A 688 -43.74 -33.74 -71.92
C GLY A 688 -45.06 -33.40 -71.22
N LEU A 689 -45.15 -33.68 -69.90
CA LEU A 689 -46.29 -33.32 -69.06
C LEU A 689 -46.43 -31.81 -68.92
N ILE A 690 -45.33 -31.09 -68.67
CA ILE A 690 -45.35 -29.62 -68.59
C ILE A 690 -45.88 -29.03 -69.90
N ARG A 691 -45.33 -29.45 -71.05
CA ARG A 691 -45.78 -28.99 -72.38
C ARG A 691 -47.24 -29.34 -72.70
N GLY A 692 -47.77 -30.42 -72.11
CA GLY A 692 -49.15 -30.84 -72.32
C GLY A 692 -50.16 -30.10 -71.44
N LEU A 693 -49.71 -29.55 -70.31
CA LEU A 693 -50.56 -28.89 -69.30
C LEU A 693 -50.43 -27.36 -69.30
N THR A 694 -49.45 -26.80 -70.03
CA THR A 694 -49.24 -25.35 -70.16
C THR A 694 -49.37 -24.92 -71.62
N ASP A 695 -49.71 -23.64 -71.86
CA ASP A 695 -49.84 -23.11 -73.22
C ASP A 695 -48.45 -22.82 -73.83
N SER A 696 -47.50 -22.46 -72.97
CA SER A 696 -46.10 -22.34 -73.33
C SER A 696 -45.19 -22.71 -72.16
N VAL A 697 -43.98 -23.18 -72.50
CA VAL A 697 -42.89 -23.38 -71.57
C VAL A 697 -41.58 -22.97 -72.25
N ASP A 698 -40.79 -22.16 -71.56
CA ASP A 698 -39.44 -21.77 -71.96
C ASP A 698 -38.44 -22.16 -70.86
N VAL A 699 -37.26 -22.61 -71.28
CA VAL A 699 -36.21 -23.07 -70.36
C VAL A 699 -34.91 -22.36 -70.72
N ASP A 700 -34.52 -21.39 -69.90
CA ASP A 700 -33.25 -20.67 -70.04
C ASP A 700 -32.24 -21.27 -69.06
N SER A 701 -31.25 -22.02 -69.59
CA SER A 701 -30.15 -22.58 -68.80
C SER A 701 -28.87 -21.78 -69.04
N ARG A 702 -28.37 -21.15 -67.97
CA ARG A 702 -27.12 -20.37 -67.95
C ARG A 702 -26.10 -21.05 -67.03
N PRO A 703 -24.80 -20.66 -67.09
CA PRO A 703 -23.78 -21.19 -66.18
C PRO A 703 -24.10 -20.99 -64.68
N GLU A 704 -24.94 -20.00 -64.38
CA GLU A 704 -25.27 -19.50 -63.04
C GLU A 704 -26.60 -20.05 -62.50
N GLY A 705 -27.32 -20.84 -63.30
CA GLY A 705 -28.63 -21.38 -62.95
C GLY A 705 -29.54 -21.71 -64.13
N THR A 706 -30.66 -22.40 -63.86
CA THR A 706 -31.72 -22.65 -64.86
C THR A 706 -33.02 -21.97 -64.42
N THR A 707 -33.73 -21.40 -65.39
CA THR A 707 -35.06 -20.80 -65.21
C THR A 707 -36.05 -21.47 -66.14
N VAL A 708 -37.12 -22.04 -65.57
CA VAL A 708 -38.26 -22.61 -66.30
C VAL A 708 -39.43 -21.64 -66.18
N PHE A 709 -39.82 -21.02 -67.29
CA PHE A 709 -40.98 -20.15 -67.39
C PHE A 709 -42.14 -20.91 -68.04
N MET A 710 -43.32 -20.87 -67.43
CA MET A 710 -44.54 -21.53 -67.89
C MET A 710 -45.69 -20.53 -67.90
N ARG A 711 -46.54 -20.58 -68.93
CA ARG A 711 -47.77 -19.77 -68.99
C ARG A 711 -48.97 -20.64 -69.30
N ARG A 712 -50.07 -20.46 -68.55
CA ARG A 712 -51.35 -21.16 -68.73
C ARG A 712 -52.51 -20.18 -68.61
N THR A 713 -53.30 -20.06 -69.66
CA THR A 713 -54.55 -19.27 -69.71
C THR A 713 -55.59 -20.00 -68.87
N ILE A 714 -56.30 -19.27 -68.02
CA ILE A 714 -57.27 -19.82 -67.08
C ILE A 714 -58.67 -19.32 -67.38
N ALA A 715 -59.68 -20.12 -67.02
CA ALA A 715 -61.05 -19.63 -66.91
C ALA A 715 -61.28 -19.15 -65.48
N VAL A 716 -61.45 -17.83 -65.30
CA VAL A 716 -61.84 -17.22 -64.02
C VAL A 716 -63.34 -17.47 -63.81
N GLU A 717 -63.73 -17.99 -62.65
CA GLU A 717 -65.16 -18.07 -62.31
C GLU A 717 -65.71 -16.66 -62.06
N ASP A 718 -66.73 -16.24 -62.83
CA ASP A 718 -67.49 -15.02 -62.52
C ASP A 718 -68.19 -15.19 -61.15
N GLU A 719 -68.00 -14.21 -60.25
CA GLU A 719 -68.69 -14.13 -58.96
C GLU A 719 -70.20 -14.26 -59.15
N LYS A 720 -70.82 -15.14 -58.36
CA LYS A 720 -72.27 -15.22 -58.16
C LYS A 720 -72.66 -14.80 -56.77
#